data_AF-A0AAQ3TKR8-F1
#
_entry.id   AF-A0AAQ3TKR8-F1
#
_cell.length_a   1.000
_cell.length_b   1.000
_cell.length_c   1.000
_cell.angle_alpha   90.00
_cell.angle_beta   90.00
_cell.angle_gamma   90.00
#
_symmetry.space_group_name_H-M   'P 1'
#
loop_
_entity.id
_entity.type
_entity.pdbx_description
1 polymer ?
#
loop_
_entity_poly.entity_id
_entity_poly.type
_entity_poly.pdbx_seq_one_letter_code
_entity_poly.pdbx_strand_id
1 'polypeptide(L)'
;MGGRARFSPHAAAALLLALAPLLAAPWPRQHAAVFMAAAAEPPYTCGAGAPANIPFCDRGLPIDRRVDDLVSRLTVEEKISQLGDQSPAIPRLGVPAYKWWSEALHGLSDQGRGIHLDGPLRAATSFPQVILTAASFNPHLWYRIGQVIGVEARAVYNNGQAEGLTFWAPNINVFRDPRWGRGQETPGEDPTMTGKYAAVFVRGVQGYGIGGPVNSTDLEASACCKHFTAYDLENWKGVTRYVFDAKVSAQDLEDTYNPPFKSCVEDGHASGIMCSYNRVNGVPTCADYNLLSKTARQSWGFYGYITSDCDAVAIIHDAQGYAKTAEDAVADVLKAGMDVNCGSYVQQHGASALQQGKITEQDINRALHNLFTVRMRLGLFNGDPRRNRYGNIGPDQVCTQEHQDLALEAAQDGIVLLKNDGGALPLSKPGVASLAVIGFNANNATRLRGNYFGPPCVTLTPLQVLQGYVKDTRFVAGCNSAACNVTTIPEAVQAASSADSVVLFMGLDQDQEREEVDRLDLTLPGQQRTLIESVADAAKKPVILVLLCGGPVDVSFAKTNPKIGAILWAGYPGEAGGIAIAQVLFGEHNPGGRLPVTWYPQDFTRVPMTDMRMRADPATGYPGRTYRFYRGPTVFDFGYGLSYSKYSHRFVTKPSPMMSRIAGLKALATTSAGGTATASYAVEAIGEEACERLKFPAVVRVQNHGPMDGKHPVLLFLRWPNATGDGSGRPARQLIGFRTLHLRAAQTARVEFEVSPCKHFSRATEDGSKVIDQGSHFVMVDGEDEFEMSFMV
;
A
#
# COMPACT_ATOMS: atom_id res chain seq x y z
N MET A 1 -31.97 40.11 39.27
CA MET A 1 -32.61 40.56 40.53
C MET A 1 -34.10 40.31 40.39
N GLY A 2 -34.86 39.63 41.23
CA GLY A 2 -34.64 38.86 42.45
C GLY A 2 -35.82 37.87 42.60
N GLY A 3 -35.62 36.77 43.32
CA GLY A 3 -36.59 35.68 43.46
C GLY A 3 -37.35 35.64 44.79
N ARG A 4 -37.70 34.40 45.18
CA ARG A 4 -38.31 33.90 46.45
C ARG A 4 -39.85 33.76 46.43
N ALA A 5 -40.49 32.76 47.04
CA ALA A 5 -40.05 31.57 47.78
C ALA A 5 -41.24 30.60 47.99
N ARG A 6 -40.88 29.36 48.37
CA ARG A 6 -41.71 28.23 48.85
C ARG A 6 -42.49 28.56 50.14
N PHE A 7 -43.52 27.76 50.49
CA PHE A 7 -43.52 26.81 51.62
C PHE A 7 -44.88 26.09 51.82
N SER A 8 -44.83 24.79 52.12
CA SER A 8 -45.89 23.90 52.65
C SER A 8 -45.85 23.90 54.19
N PRO A 9 -46.93 23.53 54.91
CA PRO A 9 -47.05 22.19 55.57
C PRO A 9 -48.50 21.62 55.59
N HIS A 10 -48.77 20.31 55.45
CA HIS A 10 -48.96 19.26 56.51
C HIS A 10 -50.03 19.64 57.58
N ALA A 11 -51.00 18.82 58.03
CA ALA A 11 -51.14 17.37 58.07
C ALA A 11 -52.60 16.93 58.41
N ALA A 12 -52.90 15.65 58.10
CA ALA A 12 -53.64 14.65 58.90
C ALA A 12 -55.12 14.92 59.27
N ALA A 13 -56.09 14.15 58.76
CA ALA A 13 -56.51 12.78 59.17
C ALA A 13 -57.89 12.89 59.84
N ALA A 14 -58.88 12.00 59.79
CA ALA A 14 -59.18 10.69 59.20
C ALA A 14 -60.74 10.64 59.16
N LEU A 15 -61.48 9.70 58.55
CA LEU A 15 -61.63 8.31 58.99
C LEU A 15 -62.74 7.61 58.13
N LEU A 16 -62.40 6.42 57.57
CA LEU A 16 -63.19 5.17 57.34
C LEU A 16 -64.58 5.24 56.63
N LEU A 17 -64.92 4.47 55.57
CA LEU A 17 -64.62 3.07 55.18
C LEU A 17 -64.94 2.85 53.66
N ALA A 18 -64.09 2.10 52.92
CA ALA A 18 -64.42 0.96 52.01
C ALA A 18 -63.41 0.71 50.83
N LEU A 19 -62.92 -0.54 50.75
CA LEU A 19 -62.33 -1.31 49.60
C LEU A 19 -60.83 -1.24 49.23
N ALA A 20 -60.17 -2.42 49.16
CA ALA A 20 -58.82 -2.73 48.64
C ALA A 20 -58.73 -4.26 48.26
N PRO A 21 -57.70 -4.79 47.54
CA PRO A 21 -56.48 -4.15 47.03
C PRO A 21 -56.13 -4.39 45.53
N LEU A 22 -55.36 -3.47 44.92
CA LEU A 22 -54.65 -3.61 43.64
C LEU A 22 -53.18 -3.25 43.88
N LEU A 23 -52.25 -4.18 43.63
CA LEU A 23 -50.80 -3.97 43.63
C LEU A 23 -50.17 -4.61 42.39
N ALA A 24 -49.20 -3.89 41.83
CA ALA A 24 -48.23 -4.25 40.77
C ALA A 24 -48.72 -4.32 39.31
N ALA A 25 -48.63 -3.19 38.60
CA ALA A 25 -48.49 -3.16 37.15
C ALA A 25 -47.03 -2.80 36.78
N PRO A 26 -46.33 -3.58 35.95
CA PRO A 26 -45.00 -3.23 35.45
C PRO A 26 -45.11 -2.13 34.39
N TRP A 27 -44.15 -1.19 34.35
CA TRP A 27 -43.94 -0.33 33.19
C TRP A 27 -43.85 -1.18 31.91
N PRO A 28 -44.40 -0.71 30.77
CA PRO A 28 -44.30 -1.47 29.54
C PRO A 28 -42.81 -1.57 29.17
N ARG A 29 -42.27 -2.79 29.27
CA ARG A 29 -41.06 -3.16 28.57
C ARG A 29 -41.36 -2.89 27.10
N GLN A 30 -40.82 -1.82 26.55
CA GLN A 30 -40.62 -1.73 25.11
C GLN A 30 -39.72 -2.92 24.76
N HIS A 31 -40.34 -3.99 24.27
CA HIS A 31 -39.63 -4.97 23.48
C HIS A 31 -39.12 -4.20 22.26
N ALA A 32 -37.89 -3.71 22.34
CA ALA A 32 -37.12 -3.39 21.16
C ALA A 32 -37.08 -4.68 20.37
N ALA A 33 -37.94 -4.78 19.36
CA ALA A 33 -37.79 -5.76 18.31
C ALA A 33 -36.43 -5.44 17.68
N VAL A 34 -35.41 -6.19 18.09
CA VAL A 34 -34.17 -6.29 17.32
C VAL A 34 -34.61 -6.96 16.03
N PHE A 35 -34.90 -6.16 15.01
CA PHE A 35 -34.93 -6.65 13.65
C PHE A 35 -33.51 -7.15 13.37
N MET A 36 -33.30 -8.47 13.51
CA MET A 36 -32.19 -9.12 12.84
C MET A 36 -32.42 -8.86 11.35
N ALA A 37 -31.66 -7.93 10.77
CA ALA A 37 -31.62 -7.77 9.32
C ALA A 37 -31.16 -9.12 8.75
N ALA A 38 -32.06 -9.80 8.03
CA ALA A 38 -31.72 -11.05 7.37
C ALA A 38 -30.65 -10.78 6.30
N ALA A 39 -29.72 -11.73 6.12
CA ALA A 39 -28.77 -11.69 5.01
C ALA A 39 -29.54 -11.54 3.68
N ALA A 40 -29.10 -10.61 2.83
CA ALA A 40 -29.66 -10.43 1.51
C ALA A 40 -29.10 -11.51 0.56
N GLU A 41 -29.80 -11.83 -0.52
CA GLU A 41 -29.24 -12.72 -1.53
C GLU A 41 -28.12 -12.01 -2.30
N PRO A 42 -26.96 -12.66 -2.52
CA PRO A 42 -25.91 -12.09 -3.36
C PRO A 42 -26.43 -11.87 -4.78
N PRO A 43 -26.00 -10.82 -5.51
CA PRO A 43 -26.37 -10.64 -6.90
C PRO A 43 -25.69 -11.68 -7.79
N TYR A 44 -26.39 -12.34 -8.71
CA TYR A 44 -25.75 -13.25 -9.69
C TYR A 44 -26.60 -13.47 -10.95
N THR A 45 -26.00 -14.12 -11.95
CA THR A 45 -26.65 -14.51 -13.21
C THR A 45 -26.69 -16.03 -13.36
N CYS A 46 -27.63 -16.54 -14.17
CA CYS A 46 -27.82 -17.98 -14.45
C CYS A 46 -28.38 -18.79 -13.27
N GLY A 47 -29.30 -18.20 -12.49
CA GLY A 47 -30.00 -18.85 -11.36
C GLY A 47 -31.19 -19.74 -11.74
N ALA A 48 -31.86 -20.28 -10.71
CA ALA A 48 -33.11 -21.00 -10.87
C ALA A 48 -34.18 -20.04 -11.44
N GLY A 49 -34.54 -20.23 -12.72
CA GLY A 49 -35.43 -19.35 -13.47
C GLY A 49 -34.78 -18.64 -14.68
N ALA A 50 -33.47 -18.79 -14.88
CA ALA A 50 -32.83 -18.35 -16.12
C ALA A 50 -33.35 -19.17 -17.32
N PRO A 51 -33.49 -18.59 -18.53
CA PRO A 51 -33.94 -19.34 -19.70
C PRO A 51 -33.03 -20.55 -19.94
N ALA A 52 -33.63 -21.73 -20.12
CA ALA A 52 -32.87 -22.95 -20.42
C ALA A 52 -32.09 -22.78 -21.73
N ASN A 53 -30.87 -23.33 -21.78
CA ASN A 53 -29.99 -23.40 -22.97
C ASN A 53 -29.36 -22.07 -23.46
N ILE A 54 -29.01 -21.15 -22.56
CA ILE A 54 -28.19 -19.98 -22.92
C ILE A 54 -26.69 -20.33 -22.85
N PRO A 55 -25.90 -20.20 -23.94
CA PRO A 55 -24.47 -20.56 -23.94
C PRO A 55 -23.63 -19.82 -22.92
N PHE A 56 -23.86 -18.52 -22.68
CA PHE A 56 -23.11 -17.81 -21.62
C PHE A 56 -23.35 -18.35 -20.20
N CYS A 57 -24.43 -19.11 -19.98
CA CYS A 57 -24.71 -19.82 -18.72
C CYS A 57 -24.13 -21.24 -18.65
N ASP A 58 -23.62 -21.78 -19.76
CA ASP A 58 -23.04 -23.13 -19.81
C ASP A 58 -21.61 -23.13 -19.27
N ARG A 59 -21.43 -23.69 -18.08
CA ARG A 59 -20.13 -23.80 -17.39
C ARG A 59 -19.16 -24.76 -18.08
N GLY A 60 -19.64 -25.61 -19.00
CA GLY A 60 -18.80 -26.51 -19.79
C GLY A 60 -18.09 -25.81 -20.96
N LEU A 61 -18.51 -24.60 -21.33
CA LEU A 61 -17.87 -23.83 -22.40
C LEU A 61 -16.69 -22.98 -21.88
N PRO A 62 -15.64 -22.79 -22.69
CA PRO A 62 -14.58 -21.83 -22.39
C PRO A 62 -15.15 -20.43 -22.12
N ILE A 63 -14.54 -19.69 -21.17
CA ILE A 63 -15.00 -18.35 -20.77
C ILE A 63 -15.13 -17.42 -21.99
N ASP A 64 -14.15 -17.39 -22.88
CA ASP A 64 -14.20 -16.53 -24.07
C ASP A 64 -15.45 -16.79 -24.94
N ARG A 65 -15.87 -18.06 -25.09
CA ARG A 65 -17.08 -18.42 -25.84
C ARG A 65 -18.37 -17.99 -25.15
N ARG A 66 -18.37 -18.04 -23.81
CA ARG A 66 -19.49 -17.56 -22.99
C ARG A 66 -19.59 -16.04 -23.09
N VAL A 67 -18.46 -15.35 -23.04
CA VAL A 67 -18.37 -13.89 -23.15
C VAL A 67 -18.82 -13.44 -24.55
N ASP A 68 -18.35 -14.07 -25.61
CA ASP A 68 -18.77 -13.78 -26.99
C ASP A 68 -20.29 -13.89 -27.17
N ASP A 69 -20.90 -14.97 -26.65
CA ASP A 69 -22.35 -15.16 -26.69
C ASP A 69 -23.08 -14.05 -25.92
N LEU A 70 -22.61 -13.69 -24.71
CA LEU A 70 -23.20 -12.59 -23.93
C LEU A 70 -23.11 -11.26 -24.68
N VAL A 71 -21.93 -10.89 -25.17
CA VAL A 71 -21.70 -9.62 -25.87
C VAL A 71 -22.50 -9.54 -27.18
N SER A 72 -22.63 -10.65 -27.91
CA SER A 72 -23.45 -10.70 -29.15
C SER A 72 -24.94 -10.46 -28.90
N ARG A 73 -25.41 -10.71 -27.67
CA ARG A 73 -26.82 -10.54 -27.30
C ARG A 73 -27.13 -9.11 -26.91
N LEU A 74 -26.14 -8.29 -26.53
CA LEU A 74 -26.33 -6.92 -26.04
C LEU A 74 -26.72 -5.97 -27.18
N THR A 75 -27.67 -5.07 -26.91
CA THR A 75 -27.89 -3.91 -27.78
C THR A 75 -26.71 -2.94 -27.66
N VAL A 76 -26.52 -2.06 -28.64
CA VAL A 76 -25.48 -1.02 -28.59
C VAL A 76 -25.61 -0.13 -27.34
N GLU A 77 -26.84 0.20 -26.94
CA GLU A 77 -27.11 0.99 -25.73
C GLU A 77 -26.66 0.24 -24.46
N GLU A 78 -27.03 -1.03 -24.34
CA GLU A 78 -26.59 -1.85 -23.21
C GLU A 78 -25.07 -2.00 -23.19
N LYS A 79 -24.44 -2.19 -24.36
CA LYS A 79 -22.98 -2.26 -24.48
C LYS A 79 -22.31 -1.01 -23.92
N ILE A 80 -22.73 0.18 -24.35
CA ILE A 80 -22.17 1.46 -23.86
C ILE A 80 -22.44 1.64 -22.36
N SER A 81 -23.62 1.24 -21.88
CA SER A 81 -23.98 1.33 -20.47
C SER A 81 -23.06 0.53 -19.54
N GLN A 82 -22.41 -0.53 -20.03
CA GLN A 82 -21.52 -1.37 -19.22
C GLN A 82 -20.07 -0.86 -19.16
N LEU A 83 -19.73 0.26 -19.82
CA LEU A 83 -18.37 0.81 -19.88
C LEU A 83 -18.02 1.82 -18.76
N GLY A 84 -18.90 1.99 -17.77
CA GLY A 84 -18.66 2.81 -16.58
C GLY A 84 -18.56 1.98 -15.29
N ASP A 85 -17.93 2.53 -14.25
CA ASP A 85 -17.76 1.87 -12.95
C ASP A 85 -19.11 1.48 -12.33
N GLN A 86 -20.15 2.23 -12.65
CA GLN A 86 -21.54 1.91 -12.31
C GLN A 86 -22.22 1.30 -13.52
N SER A 87 -22.08 -0.01 -13.68
CA SER A 87 -22.72 -0.77 -14.75
C SER A 87 -24.16 -1.11 -14.33
N PRO A 88 -25.21 -0.63 -15.04
CA PRO A 88 -26.58 -0.95 -14.70
C PRO A 88 -26.91 -2.42 -14.97
N ALA A 89 -28.03 -2.89 -14.41
CA ALA A 89 -28.53 -4.23 -14.71
C ALA A 89 -28.98 -4.33 -16.18
N ILE A 90 -28.96 -5.56 -16.72
CA ILE A 90 -29.57 -5.91 -18.01
C ILE A 90 -30.69 -6.93 -17.71
N PRO A 91 -31.91 -6.47 -17.36
CA PRO A 91 -32.97 -7.34 -16.84
C PRO A 91 -33.37 -8.45 -17.80
N ARG A 92 -33.41 -8.17 -19.12
CA ARG A 92 -33.81 -9.17 -20.13
C ARG A 92 -32.86 -10.36 -20.22
N LEU A 93 -31.61 -10.20 -19.78
CA LEU A 93 -30.59 -11.25 -19.75
C LEU A 93 -30.32 -11.76 -18.32
N GLY A 94 -31.02 -11.23 -17.32
CA GLY A 94 -30.78 -11.57 -15.91
C GLY A 94 -29.38 -11.20 -15.42
N VAL A 95 -28.77 -10.14 -15.97
CA VAL A 95 -27.47 -9.63 -15.51
C VAL A 95 -27.72 -8.54 -14.48
N PRO A 96 -27.34 -8.72 -13.20
CA PRO A 96 -27.46 -7.68 -12.20
C PRO A 96 -26.59 -6.46 -12.50
N ALA A 97 -26.93 -5.34 -11.85
CA ALA A 97 -26.04 -4.20 -11.78
C ALA A 97 -24.70 -4.61 -11.14
N TYR A 98 -23.64 -3.94 -11.52
CA TYR A 98 -22.29 -4.22 -11.04
C TYR A 98 -21.55 -2.91 -10.75
N LYS A 99 -20.94 -2.83 -9.57
CA LYS A 99 -20.09 -1.71 -9.15
C LYS A 99 -18.63 -2.13 -9.23
N TRP A 100 -17.90 -1.57 -10.19
CA TRP A 100 -16.46 -1.86 -10.37
C TRP A 100 -15.60 -1.24 -9.27
N TRP A 101 -16.04 -0.10 -8.72
CA TRP A 101 -15.29 0.65 -7.72
C TRP A 101 -15.55 0.14 -6.30
N SER A 102 -14.63 -0.70 -5.83
CA SER A 102 -14.43 -0.98 -4.41
C SER A 102 -12.95 -0.76 -4.06
N GLU A 103 -12.65 -0.46 -2.80
CA GLU A 103 -11.29 -0.23 -2.33
C GLU A 103 -10.92 -1.25 -1.27
N ALA A 104 -9.67 -1.71 -1.30
CA ALA A 104 -9.15 -2.66 -0.31
C ALA A 104 -7.65 -2.47 -0.06
N LEU A 105 -7.20 -1.22 0.10
CA LEU A 105 -5.78 -0.88 0.17
C LEU A 105 -5.05 -1.62 1.30
N HIS A 106 -5.68 -1.68 2.48
CA HIS A 106 -5.14 -2.36 3.67
C HIS A 106 -6.27 -2.95 4.55
N GLY A 107 -7.27 -3.56 3.91
CA GLY A 107 -8.55 -3.95 4.51
C GLY A 107 -9.71 -3.43 3.66
N LEU A 108 -10.91 -3.98 3.81
CA LEU A 108 -12.06 -3.47 3.06
C LEU A 108 -12.37 -2.03 3.46
N SER A 109 -12.66 -1.21 2.46
CA SER A 109 -12.93 0.21 2.62
C SER A 109 -14.40 0.55 2.39
N ASP A 110 -14.88 1.58 3.08
CA ASP A 110 -16.17 2.23 2.78
C ASP A 110 -16.03 3.32 1.71
N GLN A 111 -14.81 3.59 1.24
CA GLN A 111 -14.53 4.40 0.07
C GLN A 111 -14.83 3.59 -1.19
N GLY A 112 -15.66 4.13 -2.07
CA GLY A 112 -16.15 3.45 -3.27
C GLY A 112 -17.67 3.26 -3.22
N ARG A 113 -18.19 2.36 -4.05
CA ARG A 113 -19.64 2.14 -4.19
C ARG A 113 -20.07 0.68 -4.09
N GLY A 114 -19.11 -0.26 -4.13
CA GLY A 114 -19.40 -1.69 -4.25
C GLY A 114 -19.50 -2.45 -2.94
N ILE A 115 -19.03 -1.91 -1.81
CA ILE A 115 -19.01 -2.57 -0.49
C ILE A 115 -19.92 -1.81 0.48
N HIS A 116 -20.75 -2.55 1.21
CA HIS A 116 -21.68 -1.99 2.20
C HIS A 116 -21.48 -2.67 3.57
N LEU A 117 -20.99 -1.92 4.55
CA LEU A 117 -20.75 -2.39 5.93
C LEU A 117 -21.80 -1.84 6.91
N ASP A 118 -23.06 -1.82 6.49
CA ASP A 118 -24.22 -1.30 7.24
C ASP A 118 -25.25 -2.38 7.63
N GLY A 119 -25.04 -3.62 7.17
CA GLY A 119 -25.88 -4.79 7.46
C GLY A 119 -25.42 -5.63 8.66
N PRO A 120 -25.57 -6.97 8.60
CA PRO A 120 -25.02 -7.89 9.59
C PRO A 120 -23.51 -7.77 9.77
N LEU A 121 -22.77 -7.59 8.67
CA LEU A 121 -21.35 -7.25 8.70
C LEU A 121 -21.21 -5.73 8.77
N ARG A 122 -20.55 -5.23 9.83
CA ARG A 122 -20.42 -3.80 10.13
C ARG A 122 -18.98 -3.29 10.20
N ALA A 123 -18.04 -4.19 10.03
CA ALA A 123 -16.62 -3.93 10.12
C ALA A 123 -15.86 -4.96 9.27
N ALA A 124 -14.62 -4.64 8.97
CA ALA A 124 -13.66 -5.52 8.35
C ALA A 124 -12.29 -5.28 9.01
N THR A 125 -11.37 -6.24 8.87
CA THR A 125 -10.05 -6.14 9.49
C THR A 125 -9.28 -4.98 8.88
N SER A 126 -8.82 -4.04 9.72
CA SER A 126 -8.06 -2.87 9.28
C SER A 126 -6.57 -3.03 9.61
N PHE A 127 -5.81 -3.47 8.62
CA PHE A 127 -4.36 -3.65 8.71
C PHE A 127 -3.62 -2.30 8.81
N PRO A 128 -2.32 -2.30 9.16
CA PRO A 128 -1.51 -1.11 8.97
C PRO A 128 -1.51 -0.64 7.53
N GLN A 129 -1.37 0.68 7.35
CA GLN A 129 -1.17 1.26 6.04
C GLN A 129 0.06 0.62 5.35
N VAL A 130 0.00 0.52 4.02
CA VAL A 130 0.95 -0.25 3.20
C VAL A 130 2.40 0.06 3.53
N ILE A 131 2.76 1.34 3.72
CA ILE A 131 4.13 1.75 4.02
C ILE A 131 4.69 1.16 5.33
N LEU A 132 3.84 0.91 6.34
CA LEU A 132 4.28 0.27 7.57
C LEU A 132 4.40 -1.24 7.39
N THR A 133 3.41 -1.86 6.76
CA THR A 133 3.45 -3.30 6.45
C THR A 133 4.68 -3.65 5.59
N ALA A 134 5.03 -2.76 4.66
CA ALA A 134 6.21 -2.80 3.82
C ALA A 134 7.54 -2.83 4.61
N ALA A 135 7.60 -2.14 5.75
CA ALA A 135 8.77 -2.07 6.61
C ALA A 135 9.15 -3.43 7.24
N SER A 136 8.24 -4.41 7.23
CA SER A 136 8.55 -5.79 7.66
C SER A 136 9.42 -6.58 6.66
N PHE A 137 9.53 -6.12 5.41
CA PHE A 137 10.19 -6.83 4.31
C PHE A 137 9.82 -8.33 4.22
N ASN A 138 8.54 -8.65 4.49
CA ASN A 138 8.06 -10.03 4.61
C ASN A 138 6.97 -10.34 3.57
N PRO A 139 7.32 -10.92 2.41
CA PRO A 139 6.33 -11.25 1.38
C PRO A 139 5.26 -12.25 1.83
N HIS A 140 5.56 -13.12 2.80
CA HIS A 140 4.57 -14.05 3.36
C HIS A 140 3.53 -13.33 4.24
N LEU A 141 3.94 -12.27 4.94
CA LEU A 141 2.99 -11.43 5.66
C LEU A 141 2.08 -10.68 4.69
N TRP A 142 2.65 -10.07 3.65
CA TRP A 142 1.88 -9.32 2.64
C TRP A 142 0.88 -10.21 1.87
N TYR A 143 1.29 -11.43 1.55
CA TYR A 143 0.41 -12.45 0.97
C TYR A 143 -0.77 -12.76 1.90
N ARG A 144 -0.51 -13.07 3.17
CA ARG A 144 -1.56 -13.39 4.15
C ARG A 144 -2.55 -12.24 4.35
N ILE A 145 -2.07 -10.99 4.35
CA ILE A 145 -2.93 -9.80 4.37
C ILE A 145 -3.84 -9.78 3.14
N GLY A 146 -3.29 -9.99 1.94
CA GLY A 146 -4.07 -10.12 0.71
C GLY A 146 -5.11 -11.25 0.78
N GLN A 147 -4.76 -12.41 1.36
CA GLN A 147 -5.69 -13.53 1.54
C GLN A 147 -6.87 -13.13 2.44
N VAL A 148 -6.61 -12.50 3.59
CA VAL A 148 -7.68 -12.03 4.49
C VAL A 148 -8.59 -11.05 3.77
N ILE A 149 -8.02 -10.11 3.01
CA ILE A 149 -8.81 -9.15 2.23
C ILE A 149 -9.71 -9.87 1.21
N GLY A 150 -9.19 -10.87 0.49
CA GLY A 150 -9.97 -11.68 -0.46
C GLY A 150 -11.12 -12.44 0.21
N VAL A 151 -10.83 -13.05 1.37
CA VAL A 151 -11.82 -13.81 2.17
C VAL A 151 -12.91 -12.88 2.67
N GLU A 152 -12.57 -11.75 3.29
CA GLU A 152 -13.55 -10.82 3.83
C GLU A 152 -14.37 -10.17 2.71
N ALA A 153 -13.75 -9.81 1.58
CA ALA A 153 -14.44 -9.32 0.39
C ALA A 153 -15.51 -10.32 -0.09
N ARG A 154 -15.13 -11.60 -0.18
CA ARG A 154 -16.04 -12.65 -0.62
C ARG A 154 -17.13 -12.95 0.41
N ALA A 155 -16.85 -12.87 1.70
CA ALA A 155 -17.83 -13.00 2.77
C ALA A 155 -18.90 -11.91 2.70
N VAL A 156 -18.49 -10.64 2.55
CA VAL A 156 -19.40 -9.50 2.38
C VAL A 156 -20.29 -9.70 1.14
N TYR A 157 -19.70 -10.12 0.02
CA TYR A 157 -20.45 -10.41 -1.20
C TYR A 157 -21.46 -11.54 -1.04
N ASN A 158 -21.04 -12.68 -0.50
CA ASN A 158 -21.91 -13.85 -0.30
C ASN A 158 -23.08 -13.56 0.66
N ASN A 159 -22.92 -12.55 1.54
CA ASN A 159 -23.96 -12.07 2.44
C ASN A 159 -24.91 -11.02 1.81
N GLY A 160 -24.78 -10.74 0.51
CA GLY A 160 -25.58 -9.76 -0.21
C GLY A 160 -25.27 -8.31 0.15
N GLN A 161 -24.11 -8.05 0.75
CA GLN A 161 -23.66 -6.71 1.17
C GLN A 161 -22.63 -6.10 0.21
N ALA A 162 -22.51 -6.63 -1.02
CA ALA A 162 -21.69 -6.04 -2.06
C ALA A 162 -22.33 -6.16 -3.45
N GLU A 163 -22.11 -5.14 -4.27
CA GLU A 163 -22.55 -5.05 -5.66
C GLU A 163 -21.39 -5.27 -6.66
N GLY A 164 -20.23 -5.68 -6.16
CA GLY A 164 -19.05 -6.00 -6.96
C GLY A 164 -17.99 -6.73 -6.16
N LEU A 165 -16.99 -7.26 -6.86
CA LEU A 165 -15.85 -8.01 -6.28
C LEU A 165 -14.52 -7.60 -6.93
N THR A 166 -14.45 -6.36 -7.42
CA THR A 166 -13.27 -5.75 -8.00
C THR A 166 -12.78 -4.66 -7.08
N PHE A 167 -11.52 -4.78 -6.65
CA PHE A 167 -10.90 -3.89 -5.69
C PHE A 167 -9.72 -3.16 -6.35
N TRP A 168 -9.72 -1.84 -6.26
CA TRP A 168 -8.68 -0.98 -6.83
C TRP A 168 -7.49 -0.85 -5.89
N ALA A 169 -6.90 -2.00 -5.57
CA ALA A 169 -5.70 -2.16 -4.79
C ALA A 169 -4.86 -3.31 -5.38
N PRO A 170 -3.52 -3.28 -5.24
CA PRO A 170 -2.74 -2.34 -4.43
C PRO A 170 -2.29 -1.07 -5.19
N ASN A 171 -1.96 -0.01 -4.43
CA ASN A 171 -1.14 1.10 -4.93
C ASN A 171 0.33 0.68 -4.94
N ILE A 172 0.93 0.66 -6.14
CA ILE A 172 2.28 0.14 -6.39
C ILE A 172 3.16 1.16 -7.15
N ASN A 173 2.79 2.43 -7.05
CA ASN A 173 3.68 3.51 -7.44
C ASN A 173 4.92 3.52 -6.52
N VAL A 174 6.05 4.00 -7.05
CA VAL A 174 7.27 4.18 -6.25
C VAL A 174 7.12 5.47 -5.45
N PHE A 175 7.37 5.43 -4.13
CA PHE A 175 7.40 6.62 -3.27
C PHE A 175 8.66 7.45 -3.52
N ARG A 176 8.71 8.06 -4.71
CA ARG A 176 9.90 8.71 -5.26
C ARG A 176 10.24 10.02 -4.55
N ASP A 177 9.23 10.84 -4.24
CA ASP A 177 9.42 12.10 -3.53
C ASP A 177 8.80 12.00 -2.14
N PRO A 178 9.55 12.23 -1.04
CA PRO A 178 9.06 12.06 0.33
C PRO A 178 7.86 12.96 0.67
N ARG A 179 7.60 14.02 -0.10
CA ARG A 179 6.48 14.94 0.14
C ARG A 179 5.13 14.45 -0.39
N TRP A 180 5.13 13.42 -1.24
CA TRP A 180 3.91 12.93 -1.87
C TRP A 180 2.87 12.49 -0.84
N GLY A 181 1.67 13.08 -0.89
CA GLY A 181 0.60 12.84 0.09
C GLY A 181 0.07 11.42 0.14
N ARG A 182 0.18 10.69 -0.98
CA ARG A 182 -0.25 9.29 -1.10
C ARG A 182 0.90 8.29 -1.01
N GLY A 183 2.12 8.73 -0.74
CA GLY A 183 3.25 7.80 -0.58
C GLY A 183 3.06 6.81 0.57
N GLN A 184 2.25 7.16 1.56
CA GLN A 184 1.79 6.26 2.63
C GLN A 184 1.11 4.99 2.08
N GLU A 185 0.41 5.09 0.95
CA GLU A 185 -0.32 3.98 0.33
C GLU A 185 0.59 2.98 -0.38
N THR A 186 1.89 3.24 -0.44
CA THR A 186 2.82 2.49 -1.27
C THR A 186 3.78 1.63 -0.45
N PRO A 187 4.38 0.60 -1.06
CA PRO A 187 5.43 -0.19 -0.44
C PRO A 187 6.79 0.53 -0.26
N GLY A 188 6.89 1.81 -0.61
CA GLY A 188 8.10 2.61 -0.45
C GLY A 188 8.81 2.93 -1.77
N GLU A 189 10.11 3.22 -1.69
CA GLU A 189 10.86 3.86 -2.80
C GLU A 189 11.62 2.88 -3.71
N ASP A 190 11.56 1.58 -3.45
CA ASP A 190 12.34 0.57 -4.17
C ASP A 190 11.51 -0.26 -5.17
N PRO A 191 11.84 -0.25 -6.48
CA PRO A 191 11.08 -1.00 -7.49
C PRO A 191 11.05 -2.52 -7.27
N THR A 192 12.13 -3.13 -6.76
CA THR A 192 12.18 -4.59 -6.49
C THR A 192 11.25 -4.96 -5.35
N MET A 193 11.24 -4.17 -4.29
CA MET A 193 10.36 -4.30 -3.14
C MET A 193 8.91 -4.13 -3.56
N THR A 194 8.58 -3.04 -4.25
CA THR A 194 7.22 -2.73 -4.70
C THR A 194 6.69 -3.78 -5.66
N GLY A 195 7.51 -4.28 -6.60
CA GLY A 195 7.10 -5.38 -7.50
C GLY A 195 6.83 -6.69 -6.76
N LYS A 196 7.62 -7.03 -5.74
CA LYS A 196 7.38 -8.22 -4.90
C LYS A 196 6.11 -8.07 -4.05
N TYR A 197 5.87 -6.89 -3.47
CA TYR A 197 4.64 -6.58 -2.75
C TYR A 197 3.42 -6.76 -3.67
N ALA A 198 3.46 -6.13 -4.85
CA ALA A 198 2.40 -6.20 -5.85
C ALA A 198 2.03 -7.66 -6.17
N ALA A 199 3.03 -8.47 -6.53
CA ALA A 199 2.81 -9.86 -6.93
C ALA A 199 2.16 -10.71 -5.83
N VAL A 200 2.67 -10.64 -4.60
CA VAL A 200 2.15 -11.50 -3.51
C VAL A 200 0.83 -10.99 -2.95
N PHE A 201 0.61 -9.67 -2.90
CA PHE A 201 -0.66 -9.10 -2.46
C PHE A 201 -1.78 -9.47 -3.45
N VAL A 202 -1.55 -9.28 -4.75
CA VAL A 202 -2.49 -9.67 -5.82
C VAL A 202 -2.83 -11.15 -5.74
N ARG A 203 -1.82 -12.02 -5.61
CA ARG A 203 -2.05 -13.47 -5.47
C ARG A 203 -2.91 -13.80 -4.26
N GLY A 204 -2.68 -13.13 -3.12
CA GLY A 204 -3.47 -13.29 -1.91
C GLY A 204 -4.94 -12.94 -2.14
N VAL A 205 -5.21 -11.73 -2.64
CA VAL A 205 -6.58 -11.24 -2.89
C VAL A 205 -7.33 -12.11 -3.90
N GLN A 206 -6.63 -12.60 -4.92
CA GLN A 206 -7.24 -13.38 -5.99
C GLN A 206 -7.49 -14.86 -5.64
N GLY A 207 -6.98 -15.34 -4.49
CA GLY A 207 -7.10 -16.74 -4.08
C GLY A 207 -6.08 -17.67 -4.76
N TYR A 208 -4.95 -17.12 -5.24
CA TYR A 208 -3.85 -17.90 -5.81
C TYR A 208 -2.81 -18.27 -4.74
N GLY A 209 -1.99 -19.28 -5.04
CA GLY A 209 -0.83 -19.59 -4.21
C GLY A 209 0.20 -18.46 -4.26
N ILE A 210 0.98 -18.27 -3.18
CA ILE A 210 1.99 -17.19 -3.08
C ILE A 210 3.05 -17.23 -4.21
N GLY A 211 3.28 -18.40 -4.81
CA GLY A 211 4.17 -18.61 -5.94
C GLY A 211 3.85 -19.90 -6.70
N GLY A 212 4.55 -20.12 -7.81
CA GLY A 212 4.31 -21.24 -8.72
C GLY A 212 3.26 -20.95 -9.80
N PRO A 213 2.93 -21.94 -10.65
CA PRO A 213 1.97 -21.76 -11.72
C PRO A 213 0.55 -21.58 -11.19
N VAL A 214 -0.22 -20.71 -11.85
CA VAL A 214 -1.65 -20.52 -11.61
C VAL A 214 -2.44 -21.55 -12.42
N ASN A 215 -3.06 -22.51 -11.73
CA ASN A 215 -3.74 -23.66 -12.34
C ASN A 215 -5.26 -23.45 -12.56
N SER A 216 -5.81 -22.30 -12.13
CA SER A 216 -7.20 -21.91 -12.37
C SER A 216 -7.28 -20.42 -12.63
N THR A 217 -8.19 -20.01 -13.51
CA THR A 217 -8.49 -18.60 -13.76
C THR A 217 -9.58 -18.05 -12.84
N ASP A 218 -10.18 -18.90 -11.98
CA ASP A 218 -11.19 -18.50 -11.00
C ASP A 218 -10.61 -17.49 -9.99
N LEU A 219 -11.37 -16.44 -9.69
CA LEU A 219 -10.98 -15.35 -8.80
C LEU A 219 -11.80 -15.37 -7.50
N GLU A 220 -11.14 -15.37 -6.35
CA GLU A 220 -11.78 -15.16 -5.05
C GLU A 220 -12.26 -13.71 -4.90
N ALA A 221 -11.41 -12.75 -5.24
CA ALA A 221 -11.74 -11.36 -5.52
C ALA A 221 -10.80 -10.86 -6.64
N SER A 222 -11.10 -9.73 -7.26
CA SER A 222 -10.23 -9.13 -8.28
C SER A 222 -9.35 -8.04 -7.66
N ALA A 223 -8.04 -8.11 -7.89
CA ALA A 223 -7.08 -7.07 -7.53
C ALA A 223 -6.73 -6.20 -8.75
N CYS A 224 -6.43 -4.93 -8.53
CA CYS A 224 -6.13 -3.97 -9.57
C CYS A 224 -4.97 -3.05 -9.18
N CYS A 225 -3.85 -3.21 -9.87
CA CYS A 225 -2.63 -2.44 -9.60
C CYS A 225 -2.73 -1.01 -10.12
N LYS A 226 -2.46 -0.03 -9.24
CA LYS A 226 -2.58 1.40 -9.55
C LYS A 226 -1.36 2.21 -9.11
N HIS A 227 -1.04 3.34 -9.74
CA HIS A 227 -1.68 4.00 -10.89
C HIS A 227 -0.67 4.05 -12.06
N PHE A 228 -1.01 3.42 -13.17
CA PHE A 228 -0.15 3.13 -14.30
C PHE A 228 -0.08 4.32 -15.27
N THR A 229 1.01 5.07 -15.39
CA THR A 229 2.32 4.95 -14.70
C THR A 229 2.88 6.33 -14.34
N ALA A 230 3.98 6.35 -13.60
CA ALA A 230 4.71 7.55 -13.20
C ALA A 230 3.84 8.63 -12.50
N TYR A 231 2.88 8.15 -11.72
CA TYR A 231 2.04 8.96 -10.83
C TYR A 231 2.63 8.94 -9.41
N ASP A 232 3.12 10.08 -8.94
CA ASP A 232 3.73 10.24 -7.62
C ASP A 232 3.68 11.68 -7.09
N LEU A 233 2.63 12.42 -7.49
CA LEU A 233 2.37 13.82 -7.13
C LEU A 233 0.86 14.07 -7.14
N GLU A 234 0.33 14.71 -6.09
CA GLU A 234 -1.08 15.08 -5.96
C GLU A 234 -1.35 16.52 -6.39
N ASN A 235 -0.74 17.46 -5.68
CA ASN A 235 -0.93 18.89 -5.82
C ASN A 235 0.24 19.62 -5.13
N TRP A 236 1.28 19.91 -5.90
CA TRP A 236 2.46 20.59 -5.38
C TRP A 236 2.64 21.96 -6.05
N LYS A 237 2.56 23.03 -5.25
CA LYS A 237 2.74 24.43 -5.68
C LYS A 237 1.91 24.80 -6.91
N GLY A 238 0.65 24.34 -6.96
CA GLY A 238 -0.29 24.64 -8.04
C GLY A 238 -0.20 23.70 -9.25
N VAL A 239 0.76 22.77 -9.27
CA VAL A 239 0.78 21.69 -10.26
C VAL A 239 -0.06 20.54 -9.71
N THR A 240 -1.21 20.29 -10.33
CA THR A 240 -2.11 19.21 -9.91
C THR A 240 -1.85 17.94 -10.73
N ARG A 241 -2.12 16.79 -10.12
CA ARG A 241 -2.10 15.46 -10.76
C ARG A 241 -2.86 15.41 -12.08
N TYR A 242 -3.94 16.17 -12.18
CA TYR A 242 -4.83 16.18 -13.34
C TYR A 242 -4.18 16.76 -14.60
N VAL A 243 -3.24 17.70 -14.46
CA VAL A 243 -2.61 18.36 -15.63
C VAL A 243 -1.09 18.13 -15.71
N PHE A 244 -0.52 17.49 -14.69
CA PHE A 244 0.90 17.18 -14.64
C PHE A 244 1.31 16.32 -15.84
N ASP A 245 2.40 16.73 -16.48
CA ASP A 245 3.04 16.03 -17.59
C ASP A 245 4.43 15.58 -17.14
N ALA A 246 4.49 14.35 -16.65
CA ALA A 246 5.70 13.73 -16.14
C ALA A 246 6.69 13.52 -17.30
N LYS A 247 7.84 14.19 -17.23
CA LYS A 247 8.94 14.03 -18.20
C LYS A 247 9.90 12.94 -17.74
N VAL A 248 9.69 11.74 -18.25
CA VAL A 248 10.42 10.54 -17.79
C VAL A 248 11.23 9.96 -18.95
N SER A 249 12.52 9.69 -18.72
CA SER A 249 13.37 9.02 -19.70
C SER A 249 12.93 7.56 -19.92
N ALA A 250 13.22 6.97 -21.09
CA ALA A 250 12.98 5.55 -21.33
C ALA A 250 13.75 4.68 -20.32
N GLN A 251 14.96 5.10 -19.97
CA GLN A 251 15.76 4.49 -18.91
C GLN A 251 15.03 4.46 -17.56
N ASP A 252 14.51 5.60 -17.09
CA ASP A 252 13.85 5.67 -15.77
C ASP A 252 12.49 4.94 -15.76
N LEU A 253 11.77 4.96 -16.89
CA LEU A 253 10.55 4.15 -17.04
C LEU A 253 10.84 2.66 -16.81
N GLU A 254 11.85 2.12 -17.49
CA GLU A 254 12.17 0.70 -17.41
C GLU A 254 12.97 0.31 -16.15
N ASP A 255 13.63 1.27 -15.51
CA ASP A 255 14.45 1.03 -14.32
C ASP A 255 13.71 1.29 -12.99
N THR A 256 12.65 2.10 -13.01
CA THR A 256 11.95 2.54 -11.78
C THR A 256 10.44 2.41 -11.86
N TYR A 257 9.79 3.00 -12.86
CA TYR A 257 8.33 3.19 -12.82
C TYR A 257 7.52 1.98 -13.29
N ASN A 258 7.95 1.30 -14.34
CA ASN A 258 7.26 0.14 -14.91
C ASN A 258 7.55 -1.21 -14.22
N PRO A 259 8.73 -1.47 -13.63
CA PRO A 259 9.02 -2.77 -13.02
C PRO A 259 7.99 -3.28 -12.00
N PRO A 260 7.39 -2.44 -11.13
CA PRO A 260 6.32 -2.90 -10.25
C PRO A 260 5.07 -3.37 -10.99
N PHE A 261 4.63 -2.65 -12.04
CA PHE A 261 3.47 -3.04 -12.85
C PHE A 261 3.74 -4.30 -13.67
N LYS A 262 4.95 -4.42 -14.24
CA LYS A 262 5.37 -5.65 -14.91
C LYS A 262 5.29 -6.86 -13.96
N SER A 263 5.81 -6.72 -12.74
CA SER A 263 5.73 -7.78 -11.72
C SER A 263 4.29 -8.07 -11.30
N CYS A 264 3.43 -7.04 -11.20
CA CYS A 264 2.02 -7.22 -10.91
C CYS A 264 1.30 -8.07 -11.98
N VAL A 265 1.66 -7.89 -13.25
CA VAL A 265 1.09 -8.65 -14.37
C VAL A 265 1.69 -10.05 -14.47
N GLU A 266 3.01 -10.15 -14.61
CA GLU A 266 3.70 -11.40 -14.93
C GLU A 266 3.79 -12.34 -13.72
N ASP A 267 4.16 -11.78 -12.56
CA ASP A 267 4.26 -12.57 -11.32
C ASP A 267 2.90 -12.59 -10.59
N GLY A 268 2.23 -11.45 -10.43
CA GLY A 268 0.97 -11.37 -9.68
C GLY A 268 -0.23 -12.02 -10.40
N HIS A 269 -0.22 -12.04 -11.74
CA HIS A 269 -1.38 -12.39 -12.56
C HIS A 269 -2.61 -11.54 -12.23
N ALA A 270 -2.41 -10.24 -12.02
CA ALA A 270 -3.50 -9.32 -11.70
C ALA A 270 -4.63 -9.37 -12.72
N SER A 271 -5.86 -9.26 -12.25
CA SER A 271 -7.05 -9.13 -13.09
C SER A 271 -7.38 -7.69 -13.46
N GLY A 272 -6.73 -6.70 -12.83
CA GLY A 272 -6.93 -5.27 -13.09
C GLY A 272 -5.64 -4.46 -13.16
N ILE A 273 -5.64 -3.42 -14.00
CA ILE A 273 -4.67 -2.31 -13.97
C ILE A 273 -5.46 -1.00 -14.04
N MET A 274 -5.08 0.00 -13.26
CA MET A 274 -5.66 1.34 -13.35
C MET A 274 -4.67 2.30 -14.03
N CYS A 275 -5.07 2.93 -15.12
CA CYS A 275 -4.31 4.03 -15.71
C CYS A 275 -4.50 5.33 -14.90
N SER A 276 -3.44 6.13 -14.79
CA SER A 276 -3.39 7.33 -13.94
C SER A 276 -4.02 8.59 -14.56
N TYR A 277 -4.12 9.67 -13.77
CA TYR A 277 -4.56 10.98 -14.28
C TYR A 277 -3.54 11.68 -15.18
N ASN A 278 -2.26 11.62 -14.82
CA ASN A 278 -1.22 12.45 -15.40
C ASN A 278 -0.93 12.07 -16.86
N ARG A 279 -0.20 12.96 -17.54
CA ARG A 279 0.46 12.63 -18.79
C ARG A 279 1.87 12.12 -18.50
N VAL A 280 2.37 11.26 -19.38
CA VAL A 280 3.78 10.88 -19.44
C VAL A 280 4.28 11.28 -20.82
N ASN A 281 5.31 12.14 -20.85
CA ASN A 281 5.91 12.64 -22.09
C ASN A 281 4.88 13.20 -23.10
N GLY A 282 3.85 13.88 -22.60
CA GLY A 282 2.82 14.54 -23.39
C GLY A 282 1.56 13.72 -23.68
N VAL A 283 1.52 12.43 -23.35
CA VAL A 283 0.37 11.54 -23.61
C VAL A 283 -0.34 11.18 -22.29
N PRO A 284 -1.66 11.35 -22.16
CA PRO A 284 -2.42 10.89 -20.99
C PRO A 284 -2.32 9.37 -20.89
N THR A 285 -2.04 8.83 -19.70
CA THR A 285 -1.77 7.39 -19.56
C THR A 285 -2.97 6.52 -19.93
N CYS A 286 -4.19 6.99 -19.68
CA CYS A 286 -5.42 6.31 -20.11
C CYS A 286 -5.68 6.35 -21.64
N ALA A 287 -4.99 7.22 -22.37
CA ALA A 287 -5.06 7.34 -23.83
C ALA A 287 -3.77 6.84 -24.54
N ASP A 288 -2.83 6.24 -23.81
CA ASP A 288 -1.57 5.78 -24.38
C ASP A 288 -1.66 4.32 -24.86
N TYR A 289 -1.81 4.14 -26.18
CA TYR A 289 -1.83 2.82 -26.82
C TYR A 289 -0.55 2.01 -26.62
N ASN A 290 0.62 2.68 -26.59
CA ASN A 290 1.88 1.98 -26.40
C ASN A 290 1.99 1.47 -24.96
N LEU A 291 1.46 2.21 -23.99
CA LEU A 291 1.44 1.81 -22.58
C LEU A 291 0.41 0.70 -22.32
N LEU A 292 -0.85 0.90 -22.71
CA LEU A 292 -1.94 -0.01 -22.33
C LEU A 292 -1.99 -1.26 -23.20
N SER A 293 -1.92 -1.11 -24.53
CA SER A 293 -2.06 -2.23 -25.45
C SER A 293 -0.73 -2.91 -25.78
N LYS A 294 0.30 -2.16 -26.21
CA LYS A 294 1.58 -2.80 -26.57
C LYS A 294 2.37 -3.29 -25.36
N THR A 295 2.42 -2.49 -24.28
CA THR A 295 3.22 -2.87 -23.12
C THR A 295 2.45 -3.83 -22.21
N ALA A 296 1.34 -3.40 -21.61
CA ALA A 296 0.65 -4.24 -20.64
C ALA A 296 0.04 -5.50 -21.28
N ARG A 297 -0.79 -5.36 -22.33
CA ARG A 297 -1.45 -6.54 -22.93
C ARG A 297 -0.52 -7.43 -23.75
N GLN A 298 0.29 -6.84 -24.64
CA GLN A 298 1.13 -7.63 -25.56
C GLN A 298 2.45 -8.04 -24.89
N SER A 299 3.28 -7.09 -24.46
CA SER A 299 4.62 -7.40 -23.95
C SER A 299 4.60 -8.13 -22.61
N TRP A 300 3.72 -7.77 -21.68
CA TRP A 300 3.62 -8.41 -20.37
C TRP A 300 2.54 -9.52 -20.31
N GLY A 301 1.72 -9.66 -21.35
CA GLY A 301 0.68 -10.69 -21.40
C GLY A 301 -0.50 -10.44 -20.46
N PHE A 302 -0.85 -9.18 -20.17
CA PHE A 302 -1.95 -8.86 -19.25
C PHE A 302 -3.31 -9.42 -19.72
N TYR A 303 -3.88 -10.30 -18.89
CA TYR A 303 -5.20 -10.91 -19.09
C TYR A 303 -6.19 -10.48 -18.01
N GLY A 304 -6.77 -9.30 -18.22
CA GLY A 304 -7.69 -8.66 -17.30
C GLY A 304 -8.32 -7.38 -17.88
N TYR A 305 -8.88 -6.55 -17.00
CA TYR A 305 -9.46 -5.27 -17.36
C TYR A 305 -8.53 -4.08 -17.05
N ILE A 306 -8.59 -3.03 -17.87
CA ILE A 306 -7.94 -1.75 -17.61
C ILE A 306 -8.99 -0.70 -17.27
N THR A 307 -8.89 -0.09 -16.09
CA THR A 307 -9.79 0.97 -15.62
C THR A 307 -9.11 2.33 -15.67
N SER A 308 -9.88 3.40 -15.90
CA SER A 308 -9.43 4.76 -15.58
C SER A 308 -9.45 5.00 -14.08
N ASP A 309 -8.62 5.93 -13.62
CA ASP A 309 -8.84 6.65 -12.35
C ASP A 309 -10.09 7.57 -12.46
N CYS A 310 -10.57 8.12 -11.33
CA CYS A 310 -11.88 8.77 -11.17
C CYS A 310 -11.83 10.32 -11.18
N ASP A 311 -11.97 11.05 -12.28
CA ASP A 311 -12.50 10.71 -13.60
C ASP A 311 -11.49 11.07 -14.70
N ALA A 312 -10.45 10.25 -14.86
CA ALA A 312 -9.32 10.55 -15.74
C ALA A 312 -9.72 10.69 -17.22
N VAL A 313 -10.83 10.07 -17.65
CA VAL A 313 -11.34 10.23 -19.02
C VAL A 313 -11.84 11.64 -19.26
N ALA A 314 -12.62 12.20 -18.33
CA ALA A 314 -13.07 13.58 -18.42
C ALA A 314 -11.89 14.57 -18.44
N ILE A 315 -10.89 14.33 -17.58
CA ILE A 315 -9.69 15.18 -17.46
C ILE A 315 -8.91 15.33 -18.78
N ILE A 316 -8.87 14.30 -19.62
CA ILE A 316 -8.20 14.32 -20.94
C ILE A 316 -8.74 15.44 -21.85
N HIS A 317 -10.04 15.68 -21.80
CA HIS A 317 -10.71 16.75 -22.53
C HIS A 317 -10.81 18.03 -21.69
N ASP A 318 -11.47 17.95 -20.54
CA ASP A 318 -11.94 19.11 -19.77
C ASP A 318 -10.80 19.95 -19.18
N ALA A 319 -9.65 19.34 -18.90
CA ALA A 319 -8.53 20.00 -18.23
C ALA A 319 -7.21 19.94 -19.00
N GLN A 320 -6.91 18.82 -19.67
CA GLN A 320 -5.63 18.64 -20.37
C GLN A 320 -5.64 19.18 -21.81
N GLY A 321 -6.83 19.33 -22.42
CA GLY A 321 -6.98 19.78 -23.82
C GLY A 321 -6.34 18.84 -24.85
N TYR A 322 -6.07 17.58 -24.46
CA TYR A 322 -5.49 16.56 -25.33
C TYR A 322 -6.53 16.15 -26.38
N ALA A 323 -7.70 15.72 -25.92
CA ALA A 323 -8.88 15.53 -26.77
C ALA A 323 -9.54 16.89 -27.07
N LYS A 324 -10.10 17.04 -28.29
CA LYS A 324 -10.76 18.29 -28.71
C LYS A 324 -12.25 18.32 -28.43
N THR A 325 -12.90 17.16 -28.40
CA THR A 325 -14.27 16.98 -27.90
C THR A 325 -14.34 15.84 -26.91
N ALA A 326 -15.45 15.76 -26.18
CA ALA A 326 -15.72 14.64 -25.27
C ALA A 326 -15.70 13.27 -26.02
N GLU A 327 -16.22 13.22 -27.25
CA GLU A 327 -16.18 12.01 -28.08
C GLU A 327 -14.77 11.64 -28.55
N ASP A 328 -13.88 12.62 -28.73
CA ASP A 328 -12.46 12.33 -28.99
C ASP A 328 -11.82 11.66 -27.78
N ALA A 329 -12.10 12.13 -26.55
CA ALA A 329 -11.59 11.50 -25.34
C ALA A 329 -12.08 10.05 -25.21
N VAL A 330 -13.36 9.79 -25.49
CA VAL A 330 -13.90 8.42 -25.53
C VAL A 330 -13.17 7.57 -26.58
N ALA A 331 -12.94 8.11 -27.77
CA ALA A 331 -12.24 7.39 -28.82
C ALA A 331 -10.79 7.09 -28.47
N ASP A 332 -10.08 8.06 -27.89
CA ASP A 332 -8.68 7.94 -27.48
C ASP A 332 -8.51 6.83 -26.43
N VAL A 333 -9.31 6.85 -25.36
CA VAL A 333 -9.16 5.86 -24.27
C VAL A 333 -9.59 4.45 -24.70
N LEU A 334 -10.69 4.32 -25.45
CA LEU A 334 -11.12 3.02 -25.95
C LEU A 334 -10.13 2.48 -26.96
N LYS A 335 -9.57 3.28 -27.88
CA LYS A 335 -8.57 2.76 -28.83
C LYS A 335 -7.24 2.45 -28.18
N ALA A 336 -6.87 3.17 -27.12
CA ALA A 336 -5.65 2.91 -26.36
C ALA A 336 -5.67 1.55 -25.66
N GLY A 337 -6.83 1.09 -25.21
CA GLY A 337 -7.02 -0.23 -24.59
C GLY A 337 -7.65 -0.22 -23.20
N MET A 338 -8.15 0.94 -22.76
CA MET A 338 -9.00 1.05 -21.56
C MET A 338 -10.32 0.31 -21.78
N ASP A 339 -10.83 -0.33 -20.73
CA ASP A 339 -12.07 -1.12 -20.79
C ASP A 339 -13.21 -0.50 -19.98
N VAL A 340 -12.92 0.15 -18.85
CA VAL A 340 -13.95 0.75 -17.97
C VAL A 340 -13.50 2.14 -17.51
N ASN A 341 -14.43 3.09 -17.57
CA ASN A 341 -14.25 4.44 -17.04
C ASN A 341 -14.72 4.47 -15.57
N CYS A 342 -13.85 4.87 -14.65
CA CYS A 342 -14.32 5.34 -13.35
C CYS A 342 -14.98 6.71 -13.50
N GLY A 343 -16.30 6.75 -13.42
CA GLY A 343 -17.12 7.87 -13.87
C GLY A 343 -18.10 7.43 -14.96
N SER A 344 -18.77 8.41 -15.54
CA SER A 344 -19.83 8.20 -16.53
C SER A 344 -19.52 8.81 -17.89
N TYR A 345 -18.32 9.35 -18.10
CA TYR A 345 -17.95 10.10 -19.31
C TYR A 345 -18.11 9.25 -20.58
N VAL A 346 -17.62 7.99 -20.54
CA VAL A 346 -17.80 7.04 -21.66
C VAL A 346 -19.27 6.67 -21.86
N GLN A 347 -20.03 6.48 -20.78
CA GLN A 347 -21.46 6.17 -20.87
C GLN A 347 -22.26 7.33 -21.49
N GLN A 348 -21.90 8.57 -21.16
CA GLN A 348 -22.57 9.79 -21.64
C GLN A 348 -22.24 10.09 -23.11
N HIS A 349 -20.98 9.92 -23.52
CA HIS A 349 -20.52 10.37 -24.85
C HIS A 349 -20.28 9.23 -25.85
N GLY A 350 -20.29 7.96 -25.42
CA GLY A 350 -20.00 6.81 -26.27
C GLY A 350 -20.96 6.61 -27.44
N ALA A 351 -22.26 6.89 -27.26
CA ALA A 351 -23.24 6.79 -28.34
C ALA A 351 -22.98 7.83 -29.44
N SER A 352 -22.69 9.07 -29.03
CA SER A 352 -22.32 10.16 -29.95
C SER A 352 -21.02 9.84 -30.68
N ALA A 353 -20.00 9.33 -29.97
CA ALA A 353 -18.72 8.93 -30.56
C ALA A 353 -18.90 7.83 -31.63
N LEU A 354 -19.76 6.84 -31.37
CA LEU A 354 -20.08 5.78 -32.32
C LEU A 354 -20.85 6.33 -33.54
N GLN A 355 -21.86 7.18 -33.32
CA GLN A 355 -22.63 7.80 -34.40
C GLN A 355 -21.76 8.67 -35.32
N GLN A 356 -20.75 9.34 -34.75
CA GLN A 356 -19.77 10.14 -35.49
C GLN A 356 -18.69 9.29 -36.19
N GLY A 357 -18.69 7.97 -36.02
CA GLY A 357 -17.67 7.07 -36.57
C GLY A 357 -16.29 7.20 -35.91
N LYS A 358 -16.20 7.85 -34.75
CA LYS A 358 -14.94 8.01 -34.00
C LYS A 358 -14.51 6.72 -33.32
N ILE A 359 -15.47 5.90 -32.89
CA ILE A 359 -15.26 4.52 -32.42
C ILE A 359 -16.10 3.56 -33.25
N THR A 360 -15.74 2.29 -33.17
CA THR A 360 -16.49 1.18 -33.77
C THR A 360 -17.15 0.34 -32.68
N GLU A 361 -18.16 -0.45 -33.05
CA GLU A 361 -18.72 -1.45 -32.14
C GLU A 361 -17.67 -2.51 -31.72
N GLN A 362 -16.63 -2.74 -32.54
CA GLN A 362 -15.53 -3.63 -32.19
C GLN A 362 -14.67 -3.08 -31.05
N ASP A 363 -14.43 -1.76 -31.00
CA ASP A 363 -13.73 -1.12 -29.89
C ASP A 363 -14.47 -1.33 -28.56
N ILE A 364 -15.81 -1.22 -28.60
CA ILE A 364 -16.70 -1.48 -27.47
C ILE A 364 -16.70 -2.96 -27.11
N ASN A 365 -16.86 -3.86 -28.08
CA ASN A 365 -16.91 -5.30 -27.85
C ASN A 365 -15.60 -5.83 -27.23
N ARG A 366 -14.44 -5.29 -27.62
CA ARG A 366 -13.15 -5.64 -27.00
C ARG A 366 -13.13 -5.29 -25.52
N ALA A 367 -13.55 -4.07 -25.16
CA ALA A 367 -13.64 -3.65 -23.76
C ALA A 367 -14.58 -4.58 -22.97
N LEU A 368 -15.79 -4.82 -23.49
CA LEU A 368 -16.77 -5.70 -22.85
C LEU A 368 -16.29 -7.14 -22.73
N HIS A 369 -15.53 -7.64 -23.70
CA HIS A 369 -14.95 -8.97 -23.62
C HIS A 369 -14.07 -9.11 -22.37
N ASN A 370 -13.19 -8.13 -22.12
CA ASN A 370 -12.33 -8.12 -20.94
C ASN A 370 -13.14 -8.00 -19.64
N LEU A 371 -14.13 -7.10 -19.60
CA LEU A 371 -14.98 -6.88 -18.44
C LEU A 371 -15.78 -8.15 -18.05
N PHE A 372 -16.47 -8.76 -19.02
CA PHE A 372 -17.26 -9.96 -18.74
C PHE A 372 -16.39 -11.19 -18.49
N THR A 373 -15.20 -11.28 -19.09
CA THR A 373 -14.22 -12.32 -18.75
C THR A 373 -13.91 -12.30 -17.25
N VAL A 374 -13.62 -11.13 -16.68
CA VAL A 374 -13.30 -10.98 -15.25
C VAL A 374 -14.52 -11.31 -14.37
N ARG A 375 -15.71 -10.84 -14.73
CA ARG A 375 -16.95 -11.18 -14.01
C ARG A 375 -17.28 -12.69 -14.06
N MET A 376 -16.96 -13.37 -15.17
CA MET A 376 -17.12 -14.83 -15.27
C MET A 376 -16.09 -15.59 -14.43
N ARG A 377 -14.83 -15.13 -14.42
CA ARG A 377 -13.76 -15.65 -13.53
C ARG A 377 -14.10 -15.47 -12.05
N LEU A 378 -14.82 -14.40 -11.69
CA LEU A 378 -15.35 -14.18 -10.34
C LEU A 378 -16.53 -15.09 -9.96
N GLY A 379 -17.02 -15.90 -10.91
CA GLY A 379 -18.11 -16.85 -10.71
C GLY A 379 -19.51 -16.25 -10.80
N LEU A 380 -19.66 -15.01 -11.26
CA LEU A 380 -20.93 -14.27 -11.20
C LEU A 380 -21.99 -14.75 -12.21
N PHE A 381 -21.57 -15.58 -13.17
CA PHE A 381 -22.41 -16.19 -14.20
C PHE A 381 -22.58 -17.70 -14.01
N ASN A 382 -22.31 -18.22 -12.81
CA ASN A 382 -22.34 -19.66 -12.51
C ASN A 382 -23.51 -20.05 -11.59
N GLY A 383 -24.59 -19.26 -11.58
CA GLY A 383 -25.69 -19.42 -10.64
C GLY A 383 -25.34 -18.91 -9.24
N ASP A 384 -26.07 -19.36 -8.23
CA ASP A 384 -25.93 -18.90 -6.84
C ASP A 384 -24.46 -18.99 -6.36
N PRO A 385 -23.78 -17.86 -6.05
CA PRO A 385 -22.40 -17.83 -5.59
C PRO A 385 -22.14 -18.70 -4.38
N ARG A 386 -23.14 -18.88 -3.50
CA ARG A 386 -23.07 -19.72 -2.30
C ARG A 386 -22.89 -21.21 -2.62
N ARG A 387 -23.10 -21.62 -3.87
CA ARG A 387 -22.90 -23.00 -4.36
C ARG A 387 -21.64 -23.17 -5.21
N ASN A 388 -20.85 -22.11 -5.39
CA ASN A 388 -19.63 -22.11 -6.19
C ASN A 388 -18.38 -22.33 -5.32
N ARG A 389 -17.19 -22.33 -5.96
CA ARG A 389 -15.88 -22.62 -5.34
C ARG A 389 -15.65 -21.89 -4.01
N TYR A 390 -16.03 -20.61 -3.95
CA TYR A 390 -15.87 -19.73 -2.77
C TYR A 390 -17.19 -19.49 -2.01
N GLY A 391 -18.21 -20.34 -2.24
CA GLY A 391 -19.56 -20.13 -1.70
C GLY A 391 -19.72 -20.39 -0.21
N ASN A 392 -18.77 -21.12 0.40
CA ASN A 392 -18.77 -21.42 1.84
C ASN A 392 -18.09 -20.34 2.70
N ILE A 393 -17.59 -19.26 2.08
CA ILE A 393 -17.01 -18.12 2.79
C ILE A 393 -18.16 -17.27 3.31
N GLY A 394 -18.38 -17.31 4.63
CA GLY A 394 -19.51 -16.69 5.32
C GLY A 394 -19.13 -15.53 6.24
N PRO A 395 -20.11 -14.89 6.88
CA PRO A 395 -19.88 -13.73 7.76
C PRO A 395 -19.04 -14.06 9.00
N ASP A 396 -18.98 -15.32 9.42
CA ASP A 396 -18.11 -15.82 10.49
C ASP A 396 -16.61 -15.80 10.14
N GLN A 397 -16.27 -15.50 8.88
CA GLN A 397 -14.89 -15.32 8.41
C GLN A 397 -14.47 -13.84 8.32
N VAL A 398 -15.27 -12.90 8.84
CA VAL A 398 -14.91 -11.48 8.92
C VAL A 398 -14.59 -11.12 10.36
N CYS A 399 -13.54 -10.32 10.57
CA CYS A 399 -13.11 -9.91 11.91
C CYS A 399 -12.79 -11.09 12.86
N THR A 400 -12.31 -12.21 12.33
CA THR A 400 -11.89 -13.35 13.15
C THR A 400 -10.71 -12.97 14.06
N GLN A 401 -10.48 -13.72 15.13
CA GLN A 401 -9.34 -13.47 16.01
C GLN A 401 -8.02 -13.63 15.23
N GLU A 402 -7.95 -14.59 14.32
CA GLU A 402 -6.79 -14.82 13.47
C GLU A 402 -6.50 -13.62 12.55
N HIS A 403 -7.52 -12.94 12.03
CA HIS A 403 -7.35 -11.75 11.20
C HIS A 403 -6.87 -10.56 12.04
N GLN A 404 -7.43 -10.36 13.23
CA GLN A 404 -7.01 -9.31 14.16
C GLN A 404 -5.58 -9.54 14.68
N ASP A 405 -5.21 -10.79 14.94
CA ASP A 405 -3.84 -11.19 15.33
C ASP A 405 -2.85 -10.94 14.18
N LEU A 406 -3.26 -11.16 12.93
CA LEU A 406 -2.45 -10.82 11.76
C LEU A 406 -2.28 -9.31 11.60
N ALA A 407 -3.30 -8.49 11.89
CA ALA A 407 -3.19 -7.04 11.90
C ALA A 407 -2.20 -6.56 12.99
N LEU A 408 -2.23 -7.21 14.16
CA LEU A 408 -1.24 -6.98 15.22
C LEU A 408 0.17 -7.40 14.79
N GLU A 409 0.34 -8.60 14.20
CA GLU A 409 1.62 -9.08 13.66
C GLU A 409 2.19 -8.08 12.65
N ALA A 410 1.36 -7.57 11.74
CA ALA A 410 1.78 -6.62 10.72
C ALA A 410 2.24 -5.29 11.31
N ALA A 411 1.53 -4.78 12.32
CA ALA A 411 1.90 -3.55 13.01
C ALA A 411 3.23 -3.72 13.77
N GLN A 412 3.35 -4.80 14.53
CA GLN A 412 4.56 -5.14 15.30
C GLN A 412 5.80 -5.28 14.41
N ASP A 413 5.70 -6.09 13.36
CA ASP A 413 6.80 -6.37 12.43
C ASP A 413 7.19 -5.14 11.59
N GLY A 414 6.25 -4.20 11.39
CA GLY A 414 6.47 -2.99 10.61
C GLY A 414 7.08 -1.83 11.42
N ILE A 415 6.85 -1.76 12.73
CA ILE A 415 7.40 -0.68 13.58
C ILE A 415 8.93 -0.68 13.51
N VAL A 416 9.49 0.51 13.25
CA VAL A 416 10.94 0.70 13.10
C VAL A 416 11.49 1.49 14.29
N LEU A 417 12.47 0.89 14.98
CA LEU A 417 13.25 1.59 16.00
C LEU A 417 14.38 2.38 15.33
N LEU A 418 14.29 3.70 15.35
CA LEU A 418 15.24 4.58 14.68
C LEU A 418 16.41 4.99 15.57
N LYS A 419 16.16 5.08 16.88
CA LYS A 419 17.15 5.45 17.89
C LYS A 419 16.84 4.73 19.20
N ASN A 420 17.88 4.27 19.91
CA ASN A 420 17.74 3.69 21.24
C ASN A 420 19.03 3.85 22.06
N ASP A 421 19.29 5.07 22.53
CA ASP A 421 20.47 5.43 23.29
C ASP A 421 20.34 5.02 24.76
N GLY A 422 21.43 4.53 25.35
CA GLY A 422 21.49 4.20 26.77
C GLY A 422 20.53 3.09 27.22
N GLY A 423 19.92 2.35 26.28
CA GLY A 423 18.88 1.36 26.58
C GLY A 423 17.58 1.99 27.08
N ALA A 424 17.21 3.17 26.58
CA ALA A 424 15.96 3.85 26.93
C ALA A 424 14.71 2.97 26.70
N LEU A 425 14.76 2.10 25.70
CA LEU A 425 13.80 1.03 25.47
C LEU A 425 14.46 -0.36 25.50
N PRO A 426 13.73 -1.42 25.91
CA PRO A 426 12.33 -1.38 26.37
C PRO A 426 12.16 -0.81 27.79
N LEU A 427 10.98 -0.27 28.08
CA LEU A 427 10.58 0.15 29.42
C LEU A 427 10.37 -1.08 30.33
N SER A 428 11.01 -1.04 31.50
CA SER A 428 10.84 -2.09 32.52
C SER A 428 9.51 -1.90 33.26
N LYS A 429 8.59 -2.89 33.17
CA LYS A 429 7.27 -2.83 33.86
C LYS A 429 7.38 -2.51 35.36
N PRO A 430 8.28 -3.13 36.16
CA PRO A 430 8.48 -2.76 37.57
C PRO A 430 9.12 -1.39 37.77
N GLY A 431 9.77 -0.83 36.75
CA GLY A 431 10.58 0.39 36.82
C GLY A 431 9.86 1.69 36.43
N VAL A 432 8.59 1.63 36.03
CA VAL A 432 7.77 2.79 35.65
C VAL A 432 6.57 2.91 36.59
N ALA A 433 6.71 3.67 37.66
CA ALA A 433 5.60 3.91 38.59
C ALA A 433 4.60 4.94 38.05
N SER A 434 5.08 5.93 37.28
CA SER A 434 4.26 6.97 36.65
C SER A 434 4.70 7.26 35.21
N LEU A 435 3.72 7.48 34.33
CA LEU A 435 3.92 7.70 32.89
C LEU A 435 3.22 8.98 32.43
N ALA A 436 3.95 9.85 31.73
CA ALA A 436 3.34 10.95 30.97
C ALA A 436 3.23 10.54 29.50
N VAL A 437 1.99 10.50 28.99
CA VAL A 437 1.69 10.30 27.57
C VAL A 437 1.32 11.66 26.99
N ILE A 438 2.15 12.18 26.09
CA ILE A 438 2.01 13.54 25.57
C ILE A 438 1.85 13.48 24.06
N GLY A 439 0.90 14.21 23.48
CA GLY A 439 0.77 14.35 22.03
C GLY A 439 -0.62 14.03 21.48
N PHE A 440 -1.02 14.78 20.46
CA PHE A 440 -2.34 14.70 19.83
C PHE A 440 -2.64 13.34 19.19
N ASN A 441 -1.61 12.56 18.84
CA ASN A 441 -1.76 11.24 18.23
C ASN A 441 -1.96 10.10 19.24
N ALA A 442 -1.80 10.34 20.55
CA ALA A 442 -1.89 9.25 21.53
C ALA A 442 -3.32 8.73 21.78
N ASN A 443 -4.35 9.55 21.54
CA ASN A 443 -5.73 9.22 21.91
C ASN A 443 -6.73 9.44 20.77
N ASN A 444 -6.38 9.05 19.55
CA ASN A 444 -7.28 9.07 18.41
C ASN A 444 -7.08 7.82 17.55
N ALA A 445 -8.04 6.88 17.59
CA ALA A 445 -7.95 5.61 16.87
C ALA A 445 -8.00 5.79 15.34
N THR A 446 -8.71 6.80 14.85
CA THR A 446 -8.80 7.07 13.41
C THR A 446 -7.48 7.49 12.81
N ARG A 447 -6.66 8.22 13.57
CA ARG A 447 -5.31 8.61 13.14
C ARG A 447 -4.33 7.45 13.02
N LEU A 448 -4.67 6.24 13.49
CA LEU A 448 -3.83 5.06 13.31
C LEU A 448 -3.99 4.40 11.94
N ARG A 449 -5.02 4.73 11.16
CA ARG A 449 -5.40 3.96 9.96
C ARG A 449 -4.90 4.53 8.63
N GLY A 450 -4.49 5.79 8.56
CA GLY A 450 -4.14 6.41 7.28
C GLY A 450 -5.38 6.84 6.48
N ASN A 451 -5.50 6.40 5.23
CA ASN A 451 -6.63 6.62 4.32
C ASN A 451 -7.09 5.31 3.66
N TYR A 452 -8.20 5.33 2.91
CA TYR A 452 -8.74 4.14 2.21
C TYR A 452 -9.03 2.95 3.15
N PHE A 453 -9.60 3.22 4.32
CA PHE A 453 -10.01 2.22 5.30
C PHE A 453 -11.53 2.19 5.48
N GLY A 454 -12.07 1.06 5.92
CA GLY A 454 -13.45 0.94 6.41
C GLY A 454 -13.52 0.89 7.94
N PRO A 455 -14.71 0.73 8.52
CA PRO A 455 -14.87 0.54 9.96
C PRO A 455 -14.04 -0.67 10.47
N PRO A 456 -13.14 -0.48 11.45
CA PRO A 456 -12.26 -1.55 11.92
C PRO A 456 -12.98 -2.49 12.91
N CYS A 457 -12.44 -3.69 13.09
CA CYS A 457 -12.96 -4.65 14.06
C CYS A 457 -12.73 -4.19 15.51
N VAL A 458 -11.63 -3.45 15.76
CA VAL A 458 -11.24 -2.91 17.08
C VAL A 458 -10.72 -1.47 16.98
N THR A 459 -10.78 -0.71 18.08
CA THR A 459 -10.50 0.75 18.09
C THR A 459 -9.66 1.23 19.28
N LEU A 460 -8.67 0.43 19.70
CA LEU A 460 -7.85 0.77 20.87
C LEU A 460 -6.76 1.81 20.57
N THR A 461 -6.77 2.93 21.30
CA THR A 461 -5.73 3.97 21.18
C THR A 461 -4.46 3.61 21.96
N PRO A 462 -3.29 4.16 21.59
CA PRO A 462 -2.07 4.00 22.38
C PRO A 462 -2.26 4.40 23.85
N LEU A 463 -2.96 5.51 24.12
CA LEU A 463 -3.25 5.96 25.48
C LEU A 463 -4.03 4.91 26.27
N GLN A 464 -5.11 4.37 25.71
CA GLN A 464 -5.95 3.37 26.38
C GLN A 464 -5.15 2.12 26.74
N VAL A 465 -4.30 1.65 25.82
CA VAL A 465 -3.45 0.48 26.08
C VAL A 465 -2.40 0.80 27.14
N LEU A 466 -1.72 1.95 27.06
CA LEU A 466 -0.69 2.36 28.02
C LEU A 466 -1.23 2.55 29.45
N GLN A 467 -2.47 3.04 29.61
CA GLN A 467 -3.18 3.08 30.90
C GLN A 467 -3.41 1.68 31.50
N GLY A 468 -3.45 0.65 30.65
CA GLY A 468 -3.45 -0.75 31.07
C GLY A 468 -2.12 -1.19 31.69
N TYR A 469 -0.99 -0.72 31.14
CA TYR A 469 0.36 -1.03 31.60
C TYR A 469 0.77 -0.26 32.86
N VAL A 470 0.49 1.05 32.90
CA VAL A 470 0.87 1.94 34.00
C VAL A 470 -0.36 2.66 34.52
N LYS A 471 -0.75 2.38 35.77
CA LYS A 471 -1.98 2.93 36.37
C LYS A 471 -1.92 4.45 36.59
N ASP A 472 -0.77 4.98 37.00
CA ASP A 472 -0.54 6.43 37.09
C ASP A 472 -0.07 6.99 35.74
N THR A 473 -0.95 6.91 34.74
CA THR A 473 -0.73 7.51 33.42
C THR A 473 -1.44 8.86 33.31
N ARG A 474 -0.68 9.92 33.02
CA ARG A 474 -1.18 11.28 32.79
C ARG A 474 -1.14 11.58 31.30
N PHE A 475 -2.24 12.07 30.75
CA PHE A 475 -2.33 12.44 29.34
C PHE A 475 -2.40 13.96 29.16
N VAL A 476 -1.60 14.49 28.24
CA VAL A 476 -1.71 15.88 27.77
C VAL A 476 -1.59 15.88 26.25
N ALA A 477 -2.55 16.46 25.54
CA ALA A 477 -2.50 16.50 24.08
C ALA A 477 -1.29 17.33 23.57
N GLY A 478 -0.94 18.41 24.27
CA GLY A 478 0.21 19.28 23.98
C GLY A 478 0.00 20.17 22.75
N CYS A 479 -0.42 19.58 21.62
CA CYS A 479 -0.94 20.27 20.44
C CYS A 479 -2.43 19.89 20.26
N ASN A 480 -3.20 20.74 19.59
CA ASN A 480 -4.59 20.42 19.23
C ASN A 480 -4.71 19.47 18.02
N SER A 481 -3.76 19.50 17.08
CA SER A 481 -3.72 18.68 15.86
C SER A 481 -2.28 18.55 15.35
N ALA A 482 -2.09 17.82 14.23
CA ALA A 482 -0.78 17.72 13.57
C ALA A 482 -0.22 19.09 13.16
N ALA A 483 -1.06 20.00 12.67
CA ALA A 483 -0.64 21.37 12.34
C ALA A 483 -0.05 22.13 13.55
N CYS A 484 -0.43 21.74 14.78
CA CYS A 484 0.10 22.27 16.04
C CYS A 484 0.17 23.81 16.10
N ASN A 485 -0.92 24.47 15.71
CA ASN A 485 -1.06 25.93 15.77
C ASN A 485 -1.49 26.43 17.16
N VAL A 486 -2.14 25.56 17.96
CA VAL A 486 -2.54 25.85 19.34
C VAL A 486 -1.87 24.82 20.25
N THR A 487 -1.21 25.30 21.31
CA THR A 487 -0.40 24.45 22.18
C THR A 487 -0.72 24.66 23.66
N THR A 488 -0.49 23.61 24.45
CA THR A 488 -0.50 23.61 25.92
C THR A 488 0.86 23.15 26.45
N ILE A 489 1.94 23.72 25.93
CA ILE A 489 3.33 23.35 26.30
C ILE A 489 3.56 23.40 27.83
N PRO A 490 3.11 24.45 28.58
CA PRO A 490 3.32 24.48 30.03
C PRO A 490 2.71 23.29 30.78
N GLU A 491 1.51 22.85 30.36
CA GLU A 491 0.85 21.67 30.94
C GLU A 491 1.61 20.38 30.61
N ALA A 492 2.10 20.26 29.37
CA ALA A 492 2.91 19.12 28.95
C ALA A 492 4.24 19.03 29.71
N VAL A 493 4.89 20.18 29.94
CA VAL A 493 6.11 20.31 30.76
C VAL A 493 5.85 19.91 32.22
N GLN A 494 4.72 20.33 32.80
CA GLN A 494 4.32 19.93 34.15
C GLN A 494 4.06 18.42 34.26
N ALA A 495 3.36 17.84 33.27
CA ALA A 495 3.14 16.40 33.22
C ALA A 495 4.47 15.63 33.12
N ALA A 496 5.38 16.08 32.25
CA ALA A 496 6.68 15.45 32.03
C ALA A 496 7.59 15.49 33.26
N SER A 497 7.66 16.64 33.96
CA SER A 497 8.49 16.81 35.16
C SER A 497 7.98 16.02 36.37
N SER A 498 6.68 15.68 36.38
CA SER A 498 6.07 14.91 37.47
C SER A 498 6.09 13.39 37.28
N ALA A 499 6.27 12.90 36.05
CA ALA A 499 6.30 11.47 35.73
C ALA A 499 7.71 10.85 35.80
N ASP A 500 7.81 9.52 35.82
CA ASP A 500 9.10 8.81 35.81
C ASP A 500 9.58 8.49 34.39
N SER A 501 8.64 8.37 33.45
CA SER A 501 8.90 8.15 32.03
C SER A 501 7.91 8.95 31.20
N VAL A 502 8.36 9.36 30.01
CA VAL A 502 7.58 10.22 29.10
C VAL A 502 7.60 9.61 27.71
N VAL A 503 6.40 9.44 27.13
CA VAL A 503 6.22 8.99 25.75
C VAL A 503 5.48 10.07 24.98
N LEU A 504 6.11 10.58 23.93
CA LEU A 504 5.60 11.61 23.04
C LEU A 504 5.05 10.99 21.76
N PHE A 505 3.78 11.26 21.42
CA PHE A 505 3.13 10.81 20.19
C PHE A 505 2.95 12.00 19.23
N MET A 506 3.85 12.10 18.25
CA MET A 506 3.97 13.22 17.31
C MET A 506 3.90 12.69 15.88
N GLY A 507 4.05 13.57 14.89
CA GLY A 507 4.09 13.19 13.49
C GLY A 507 3.09 13.96 12.64
N LEU A 508 2.43 13.25 11.74
CA LEU A 508 1.50 13.79 10.76
C LEU A 508 0.10 13.21 10.97
N ASP A 509 -0.82 13.61 10.12
CA ASP A 509 -2.12 12.99 9.90
C ASP A 509 -2.59 13.32 8.48
N GLN A 510 -3.84 12.97 8.17
CA GLN A 510 -4.44 13.16 6.86
C GLN A 510 -4.69 14.64 6.49
N ASP A 511 -4.47 15.61 7.40
CA ASP A 511 -4.48 17.02 7.02
C ASP A 511 -3.15 17.45 6.37
N GLN A 512 -2.07 16.65 6.55
CA GLN A 512 -0.73 16.96 6.05
C GLN A 512 -0.33 16.11 4.85
N GLU A 513 -0.75 14.84 4.82
CA GLU A 513 -0.44 13.90 3.75
C GLU A 513 -1.66 13.05 3.44
N ARG A 514 -2.26 13.30 2.29
CA ARG A 514 -3.34 12.46 1.75
C ARG A 514 -3.47 12.71 0.25
N GLU A 515 -4.38 11.98 -0.37
CA GLU A 515 -4.87 12.31 -1.70
C GLU A 515 -5.28 13.78 -1.84
N GLU A 516 -4.88 14.42 -2.94
CA GLU A 516 -4.98 15.86 -3.22
C GLU A 516 -4.10 16.80 -2.36
N VAL A 517 -3.36 16.28 -1.37
CA VAL A 517 -2.57 17.09 -0.43
C VAL A 517 -1.14 16.59 -0.36
N ASP A 518 -0.26 17.20 -1.16
CA ASP A 518 1.18 17.04 -0.99
C ASP A 518 1.73 17.96 0.10
N ARG A 519 2.76 17.48 0.77
CA ARG A 519 3.54 18.32 1.69
C ARG A 519 4.41 19.31 0.94
N LEU A 520 4.69 20.43 1.59
CA LEU A 520 5.68 21.40 1.11
C LEU A 520 7.04 21.22 1.78
N ASP A 521 7.01 20.78 3.04
CA ASP A 521 8.15 20.61 3.93
C ASP A 521 8.27 19.17 4.43
N LEU A 522 9.44 18.80 4.91
CA LEU A 522 9.73 17.52 5.55
C LEU A 522 9.82 17.62 7.07
N THR A 523 9.83 18.82 7.65
CA THR A 523 9.85 18.97 9.12
C THR A 523 8.52 18.59 9.76
N LEU A 524 8.53 18.33 11.08
CA LEU A 524 7.29 18.25 11.85
C LEU A 524 6.51 19.58 11.77
N PRO A 525 5.19 19.57 11.55
CA PRO A 525 4.42 20.80 11.41
C PRO A 525 4.32 21.62 12.71
N GLY A 526 4.19 22.94 12.54
CA GLY A 526 3.91 23.90 13.61
C GLY A 526 4.90 23.82 14.78
N GLN A 527 4.35 23.86 16.00
CA GLN A 527 5.16 23.90 17.23
C GLN A 527 5.50 22.51 17.81
N GLN A 528 5.32 21.43 17.05
CA GLN A 528 5.62 20.08 17.55
C GLN A 528 7.08 19.95 18.01
N ARG A 529 8.03 20.53 17.26
CA ARG A 529 9.44 20.54 17.66
C ARG A 529 9.64 21.23 19.02
N THR A 530 9.10 22.43 19.18
CA THR A 530 9.20 23.20 20.43
C THR A 530 8.61 22.43 21.62
N LEU A 531 7.46 21.78 21.41
CA LEU A 531 6.84 20.91 22.42
C LEU A 531 7.76 19.75 22.80
N ILE A 532 8.33 19.04 21.81
CA ILE A 532 9.24 17.90 22.05
C ILE A 532 10.47 18.35 22.84
N GLU A 533 11.14 19.43 22.41
CA GLU A 533 12.35 19.95 23.08
C GLU A 533 12.03 20.41 24.51
N SER A 534 10.93 21.16 24.72
CA SER A 534 10.53 21.65 26.05
C SER A 534 10.19 20.50 27.01
N VAL A 535 9.50 19.46 26.52
CA VAL A 535 9.18 18.27 27.31
C VAL A 535 10.44 17.46 27.63
N ALA A 536 11.35 17.30 26.66
CA ALA A 536 12.60 16.58 26.84
C ALA A 536 13.52 17.26 27.89
N ASP A 537 13.53 18.59 27.92
CA ASP A 537 14.30 19.35 28.92
C ASP A 537 13.73 19.23 30.33
N ALA A 538 12.41 19.17 30.47
CA ALA A 538 11.72 19.07 31.76
C ALA A 538 11.69 17.64 32.33
N ALA A 539 11.82 16.62 31.48
CA ALA A 539 11.72 15.22 31.88
C ALA A 539 12.91 14.78 32.76
N LYS A 540 12.63 13.94 33.76
CA LYS A 540 13.65 13.38 34.67
C LYS A 540 14.64 12.44 33.96
N LYS A 541 14.20 11.79 32.88
CA LYS A 541 14.95 10.81 32.09
C LYS A 541 14.79 11.15 30.60
N PRO A 542 15.70 10.66 29.73
CA PRO A 542 15.52 10.79 28.29
C PRO A 542 14.14 10.29 27.85
N VAL A 543 13.45 11.07 27.03
CA VAL A 543 12.08 10.79 26.58
C VAL A 543 12.05 9.83 25.40
N ILE A 544 10.90 9.21 25.17
CA ILE A 544 10.65 8.36 24.01
C ILE A 544 9.77 9.11 23.03
N LEU A 545 10.19 9.22 21.78
CA LEU A 545 9.43 9.84 20.70
C LEU A 545 8.84 8.76 19.78
N VAL A 546 7.52 8.73 19.65
CA VAL A 546 6.78 7.87 18.71
C VAL A 546 6.22 8.75 17.60
N LEU A 547 6.63 8.47 16.36
CA LEU A 547 6.21 9.15 15.15
C LEU A 547 5.13 8.33 14.44
N LEU A 548 3.94 8.92 14.34
CA LEU A 548 2.82 8.41 13.54
C LEU A 548 2.69 9.29 12.29
N CYS A 549 3.18 8.76 11.17
CA CYS A 549 3.17 9.39 9.84
C CYS A 549 3.51 8.34 8.79
N GLY A 550 2.95 8.43 7.59
CA GLY A 550 3.31 7.57 6.46
C GLY A 550 4.62 8.03 5.82
N GLY A 551 4.69 9.28 5.39
CA GLY A 551 5.88 9.87 4.79
C GLY A 551 7.00 10.15 5.82
N PRO A 552 8.26 10.18 5.37
CA PRO A 552 9.39 10.48 6.23
C PRO A 552 9.36 11.93 6.72
N VAL A 553 9.90 12.19 7.90
CA VAL A 553 10.00 13.53 8.50
C VAL A 553 11.42 13.83 8.94
N ASP A 554 11.92 15.03 8.68
CA ASP A 554 13.22 15.48 9.14
C ASP A 554 13.20 15.68 10.66
N VAL A 555 13.71 14.67 11.37
CA VAL A 555 13.88 14.63 12.82
C VAL A 555 15.35 14.72 13.22
N SER A 556 16.20 15.36 12.40
CA SER A 556 17.62 15.54 12.70
C SER A 556 17.86 16.17 14.07
N PHE A 557 16.99 17.11 14.49
CA PHE A 557 17.03 17.73 15.82
C PHE A 557 16.86 16.71 16.96
N ALA A 558 16.03 15.67 16.76
CA ALA A 558 15.77 14.64 17.76
C ALA A 558 16.81 13.53 17.73
N LYS A 559 17.31 13.20 16.52
CA LYS A 559 18.34 12.18 16.31
C LYS A 559 19.59 12.47 17.16
N THR A 560 20.05 13.72 17.21
CA THR A 560 21.29 14.11 17.92
C THR A 560 21.08 14.55 19.37
N ASN A 561 19.83 14.78 19.81
CA ASN A 561 19.55 15.25 21.17
C ASN A 561 19.63 14.10 22.20
N PRO A 562 20.53 14.16 23.22
CA PRO A 562 20.68 13.10 24.22
C PRO A 562 19.50 13.01 25.20
N LYS A 563 18.64 14.04 25.28
CA LYS A 563 17.40 14.01 26.06
C LYS A 563 16.28 13.23 25.37
N ILE A 564 16.45 12.82 24.12
CA ILE A 564 15.54 11.93 23.41
C ILE A 564 16.24 10.57 23.31
N GLY A 565 15.89 9.67 24.23
CA GLY A 565 16.55 8.38 24.38
C GLY A 565 16.16 7.38 23.30
N ALA A 566 14.91 7.43 22.82
CA ALA A 566 14.45 6.55 21.75
C ALA A 566 13.53 7.27 20.76
N ILE A 567 13.57 6.79 19.51
CA ILE A 567 12.68 7.22 18.44
C ILE A 567 12.10 5.96 17.77
N LEU A 568 10.78 5.84 17.77
CA LEU A 568 10.02 4.83 17.04
C LEU A 568 9.30 5.51 15.88
N TRP A 569 9.37 4.93 14.68
CA TRP A 569 8.44 5.23 13.60
C TRP A 569 7.44 4.08 13.49
N ALA A 570 6.16 4.43 13.62
CA ALA A 570 5.06 3.46 13.68
C ALA A 570 4.09 3.60 12.50
N GLY A 571 4.45 4.37 11.46
CA GLY A 571 3.62 4.52 10.27
C GLY A 571 2.19 4.97 10.61
N TYR A 572 1.23 4.34 9.94
CA TYR A 572 -0.16 4.23 10.38
C TYR A 572 -0.45 2.76 10.73
N PRO A 573 -0.47 2.39 12.02
CA PRO A 573 -0.38 0.99 12.47
C PRO A 573 -1.70 0.20 12.49
N GLY A 574 -2.78 0.75 11.94
CA GLY A 574 -4.06 0.04 11.82
C GLY A 574 -4.79 -0.15 13.15
N GLU A 575 -5.74 -1.08 13.18
CA GLU A 575 -6.66 -1.28 14.31
C GLU A 575 -5.98 -1.77 15.59
N ALA A 576 -4.91 -2.56 15.45
CA ALA A 576 -4.14 -3.11 16.56
C ALA A 576 -2.96 -2.21 16.97
N GLY A 577 -2.83 -1.03 16.37
CA GLY A 577 -1.63 -0.20 16.50
C GLY A 577 -1.32 0.29 17.91
N GLY A 578 -2.34 0.58 18.72
CA GLY A 578 -2.16 0.92 20.13
C GLY A 578 -1.52 -0.23 20.92
N ILE A 579 -1.91 -1.47 20.62
CA ILE A 579 -1.35 -2.69 21.24
C ILE A 579 0.10 -2.89 20.78
N ALA A 580 0.34 -2.85 19.47
CA ALA A 580 1.67 -3.06 18.88
C ALA A 580 2.70 -2.07 19.45
N ILE A 581 2.35 -0.78 19.51
CA ILE A 581 3.25 0.25 20.06
C ILE A 581 3.53 -0.02 21.54
N ALA A 582 2.52 -0.33 22.35
CA ALA A 582 2.74 -0.62 23.77
C ALA A 582 3.62 -1.85 23.99
N GLN A 583 3.42 -2.91 23.20
CA GLN A 583 4.20 -4.15 23.29
C GLN A 583 5.66 -3.93 22.91
N VAL A 584 5.94 -3.09 21.90
CA VAL A 584 7.30 -2.64 21.60
C VAL A 584 7.87 -1.83 22.76
N LEU A 585 7.14 -0.80 23.23
CA LEU A 585 7.61 0.08 24.31
C LEU A 585 7.99 -0.68 25.58
N PHE A 586 7.27 -1.74 25.94
CA PHE A 586 7.51 -2.55 27.14
C PHE A 586 8.28 -3.85 26.89
N GLY A 587 8.80 -4.06 25.68
CA GLY A 587 9.65 -5.21 25.35
C GLY A 587 8.93 -6.55 25.30
N GLU A 588 7.61 -6.57 25.15
CA GLU A 588 6.85 -7.78 24.83
C GLU A 588 7.03 -8.19 23.37
N HIS A 589 7.37 -7.22 22.52
CA HIS A 589 7.78 -7.45 21.14
C HIS A 589 9.14 -6.78 20.86
N ASN A 590 10.00 -7.48 20.14
CA ASN A 590 11.28 -6.97 19.68
C ASN A 590 11.12 -6.36 18.27
N PRO A 591 11.19 -5.02 18.11
CA PRO A 591 11.01 -4.40 16.81
C PRO A 591 12.11 -4.86 15.85
N GLY A 592 11.71 -5.24 14.64
CA GLY A 592 12.59 -5.70 13.58
C GLY A 592 12.35 -5.03 12.23
N GLY A 593 11.38 -4.09 12.17
CA GLY A 593 11.08 -3.35 10.96
C GLY A 593 12.27 -2.53 10.48
N ARG A 594 12.32 -2.29 9.17
CA ARG A 594 13.33 -1.47 8.50
C ARG A 594 12.67 -0.45 7.59
N LEU A 595 13.28 0.71 7.43
CA LEU A 595 12.71 1.79 6.62
C LEU A 595 12.58 1.38 5.13
N PRO A 596 11.39 1.43 4.54
CA PRO A 596 11.18 1.19 3.11
C PRO A 596 11.39 2.47 2.26
N VAL A 597 11.76 3.59 2.90
CA VAL A 597 12.01 4.89 2.27
C VAL A 597 13.20 5.57 2.92
N THR A 598 13.94 6.36 2.14
CA THR A 598 15.00 7.21 2.67
C THR A 598 14.40 8.40 3.40
N TRP A 599 14.93 8.73 4.58
CA TRP A 599 14.55 9.92 5.32
C TRP A 599 15.51 11.05 4.96
N TYR A 600 14.99 12.07 4.29
CA TYR A 600 15.78 13.20 3.80
C TYR A 600 15.76 14.37 4.78
N PRO A 601 16.82 15.18 4.84
CA PRO A 601 16.78 16.46 5.54
C PRO A 601 15.87 17.44 4.79
N GLN A 602 15.37 18.45 5.50
CA GLN A 602 14.53 19.52 4.96
C GLN A 602 15.14 20.17 3.70
N ASP A 603 16.46 20.28 3.64
CA ASP A 603 17.16 20.86 2.49
C ASP A 603 16.93 20.11 1.16
N PHE A 604 16.51 18.85 1.19
CA PHE A 604 16.09 18.11 -0.01
C PHE A 604 14.92 18.77 -0.75
N THR A 605 14.06 19.51 -0.03
CA THR A 605 12.87 20.16 -0.60
C THR A 605 13.19 21.22 -1.65
N ARG A 606 14.46 21.63 -1.78
CA ARG A 606 14.97 22.46 -2.88
C ARG A 606 14.81 21.79 -4.24
N VAL A 607 14.80 20.46 -4.30
CA VAL A 607 14.49 19.70 -5.51
C VAL A 607 12.99 19.82 -5.80
N PRO A 608 12.56 20.29 -6.99
CA PRO A 608 11.15 20.33 -7.35
C PRO A 608 10.52 18.93 -7.43
N MET A 609 9.31 18.71 -6.89
CA MET A 609 8.61 17.42 -7.04
C MET A 609 8.34 17.06 -8.50
N THR A 610 8.24 18.07 -9.37
CA THR A 610 8.01 17.90 -10.81
C THR A 610 9.23 17.41 -11.59
N ASP A 611 10.44 17.43 -11.00
CA ASP A 611 11.63 16.85 -11.63
C ASP A 611 11.62 15.32 -11.43
N MET A 612 11.27 14.60 -12.50
CA MET A 612 11.13 13.14 -12.52
C MET A 612 12.44 12.38 -12.70
N ARG A 613 13.57 13.07 -12.91
CA ARG A 613 14.86 12.37 -13.09
C ARG A 613 15.20 11.56 -11.84
N MET A 614 15.62 10.31 -12.00
CA MET A 614 16.08 9.54 -10.84
C MET A 614 17.56 9.79 -10.54
N ARG A 615 18.38 9.80 -11.59
CA ARG A 615 19.84 9.89 -11.52
C ARG A 615 20.31 11.27 -11.10
N ALA A 616 21.31 11.32 -10.23
CA ALA A 616 22.01 12.57 -9.93
C ALA A 616 22.69 13.12 -11.19
N ASP A 617 22.71 14.44 -11.31
CA ASP A 617 23.38 15.15 -12.40
C ASP A 617 24.24 16.26 -11.78
N PRO A 618 25.54 16.00 -11.57
CA PRO A 618 26.46 16.97 -11.00
C PRO A 618 26.59 18.26 -11.82
N ALA A 619 26.35 18.22 -13.14
CA ALA A 619 26.48 19.39 -14.00
C ALA A 619 25.39 20.44 -13.72
N THR A 620 24.21 19.99 -13.28
CA THR A 620 23.09 20.86 -12.88
C THR A 620 22.95 21.01 -11.36
N GLY A 621 23.78 20.34 -10.57
CA GLY A 621 23.66 20.28 -9.11
C GLY A 621 22.47 19.44 -8.63
N TYR A 622 21.85 18.64 -9.52
CA TYR A 622 20.73 17.78 -9.17
C TYR A 622 21.22 16.57 -8.37
N PRO A 623 20.73 16.35 -7.13
CA PRO A 623 21.34 15.40 -6.22
C PRO A 623 20.89 13.95 -6.45
N GLY A 624 19.95 13.70 -7.37
CA GLY A 624 19.30 12.40 -7.56
C GLY A 624 18.18 12.15 -6.55
N ARG A 625 17.54 10.97 -6.65
CA ARG A 625 16.42 10.56 -5.79
C ARG A 625 16.56 9.11 -5.35
N THR A 626 15.89 8.77 -4.25
CA THR A 626 15.91 7.44 -3.60
C THR A 626 17.32 7.02 -3.16
N TYR A 627 17.42 5.99 -2.34
CA TYR A 627 18.71 5.43 -1.94
C TYR A 627 19.54 4.94 -3.14
N ARG A 628 18.90 4.65 -4.28
CA ARG A 628 19.58 4.20 -5.51
C ARG A 628 20.44 5.32 -6.08
N PHE A 629 19.92 6.53 -6.21
CA PHE A 629 20.59 7.57 -7.00
C PHE A 629 20.92 8.84 -6.23
N TYR A 630 20.33 9.05 -5.06
CA TYR A 630 20.63 10.21 -4.24
C TYR A 630 22.11 10.21 -3.81
N ARG A 631 22.72 11.39 -3.84
CA ARG A 631 24.12 11.63 -3.47
C ARG A 631 24.28 12.63 -2.32
N GLY A 632 23.18 13.13 -1.77
CA GLY A 632 23.18 14.05 -0.64
C GLY A 632 23.10 13.35 0.72
N PRO A 633 23.04 14.14 1.82
CA PRO A 633 22.95 13.63 3.18
C PRO A 633 21.56 13.05 3.51
N THR A 634 21.52 12.02 4.35
CA THR A 634 20.29 11.38 4.84
C THR A 634 20.15 11.54 6.36
N VAL A 635 18.92 11.60 6.85
CA VAL A 635 18.59 11.50 8.27
C VAL A 635 18.63 10.04 8.70
N PHE A 636 17.97 9.17 7.94
CA PHE A 636 18.06 7.71 8.04
C PHE A 636 18.01 7.10 6.64
N ASP A 637 18.80 6.06 6.42
CA ASP A 637 18.89 5.41 5.12
C ASP A 637 17.74 4.42 4.88
N PHE A 638 17.40 4.18 3.62
CA PHE A 638 16.62 3.00 3.23
C PHE A 638 17.24 1.72 3.82
N GLY A 639 16.39 0.86 4.40
CA GLY A 639 16.77 -0.39 5.03
C GLY A 639 17.30 -0.26 6.46
N TYR A 640 17.34 0.96 7.02
CA TYR A 640 17.76 1.20 8.40
C TYR A 640 16.65 0.83 9.41
N GLY A 641 17.04 0.23 10.53
CA GLY A 641 16.16 -0.11 11.64
C GLY A 641 16.95 -0.83 12.73
N LEU A 642 16.71 -0.47 13.98
CA LEU A 642 17.33 -1.11 15.14
C LEU A 642 16.42 -2.21 15.68
N SER A 643 17.01 -3.08 16.49
CA SER A 643 16.33 -4.11 17.27
C SER A 643 16.82 -4.06 18.71
N TYR A 644 16.05 -4.62 19.63
CA TYR A 644 16.51 -4.90 20.99
C TYR A 644 17.55 -6.05 21.02
N SER A 645 17.73 -6.74 19.91
CA SER A 645 18.81 -7.69 19.68
C SER A 645 19.82 -7.18 18.64
N LYS A 646 21.02 -7.75 18.64
CA LYS A 646 22.07 -7.45 17.65
C LYS A 646 22.22 -8.61 16.70
N TYR A 647 22.31 -8.35 15.40
CA TYR A 647 22.48 -9.37 14.38
C TYR A 647 23.81 -9.21 13.66
N SER A 648 24.34 -10.31 13.12
CA SER A 648 25.50 -10.27 12.21
C SER A 648 25.24 -11.13 10.99
N HIS A 649 25.73 -10.68 9.84
CA HIS A 649 25.52 -11.32 8.53
C HIS A 649 26.86 -11.69 7.93
N ARG A 650 26.98 -12.92 7.41
CA ARG A 650 28.17 -13.36 6.67
C ARG A 650 27.78 -14.30 5.54
N PHE A 651 28.39 -14.14 4.37
CA PHE A 651 28.24 -15.13 3.32
C PHE A 651 28.91 -16.45 3.74
N VAL A 652 28.17 -17.56 3.65
CA VAL A 652 28.68 -18.90 3.98
C VAL A 652 29.64 -19.39 2.90
N THR A 653 29.30 -19.11 1.65
CA THR A 653 30.08 -19.44 0.47
C THR A 653 30.03 -18.27 -0.50
N LYS A 654 31.19 -17.82 -0.97
CA LYS A 654 31.31 -16.81 -2.02
C LYS A 654 31.43 -17.57 -3.36
N PRO A 655 30.46 -17.44 -4.28
CA PRO A 655 30.48 -18.14 -5.55
C PRO A 655 31.70 -17.75 -6.38
N SER A 656 32.15 -18.67 -7.24
CA SER A 656 33.25 -18.39 -8.18
C SER A 656 32.83 -17.35 -9.23
N PRO A 657 33.77 -16.53 -9.76
CA PRO A 657 33.50 -15.60 -10.84
C PRO A 657 32.84 -16.28 -12.06
N MET A 658 31.99 -15.53 -12.77
CA MET A 658 31.09 -16.07 -13.79
C MET A 658 31.73 -16.22 -15.19
N MET A 659 33.03 -15.95 -15.28
CA MET A 659 33.80 -15.78 -16.52
C MET A 659 33.58 -16.91 -17.55
N SER A 660 33.58 -18.17 -17.11
CA SER A 660 33.42 -19.31 -18.02
C SER A 660 32.01 -19.48 -18.59
N ARG A 661 30.98 -18.90 -17.94
CA ARG A 661 29.57 -19.08 -18.32
C ARG A 661 29.05 -18.03 -19.32
N ILE A 662 29.84 -16.98 -19.55
CA ILE A 662 29.54 -15.91 -20.53
C ILE A 662 30.49 -15.94 -21.73
N ALA A 663 31.38 -16.94 -21.80
CA ALA A 663 32.31 -17.12 -22.91
C ALA A 663 31.55 -17.27 -24.25
N GLY A 664 31.85 -16.40 -25.21
CA GLY A 664 31.22 -16.36 -26.54
C GLY A 664 30.16 -15.27 -26.73
N LEU A 665 29.74 -14.57 -25.67
CA LEU A 665 28.86 -13.40 -25.79
C LEU A 665 29.64 -12.18 -26.31
N LYS A 666 29.06 -11.47 -27.29
CA LYS A 666 29.63 -10.22 -27.80
C LYS A 666 29.23 -9.07 -26.89
N ALA A 667 30.22 -8.39 -26.32
CA ALA A 667 29.99 -7.16 -25.57
C ALA A 667 29.64 -6.01 -26.54
N LEU A 668 28.67 -5.20 -26.14
CA LEU A 668 28.33 -3.91 -26.72
C LEU A 668 29.23 -2.84 -26.08
N ALA A 669 29.92 -2.06 -26.90
CA ALA A 669 30.66 -0.90 -26.42
C ALA A 669 29.73 0.32 -26.42
N THR A 670 29.53 0.93 -25.26
CA THR A 670 28.76 2.17 -25.11
C THR A 670 29.60 3.24 -24.45
N THR A 671 29.66 4.42 -25.07
CA THR A 671 30.30 5.61 -24.52
C THR A 671 29.27 6.37 -23.68
N SER A 672 29.52 6.55 -22.38
CA SER A 672 28.67 7.40 -21.54
C SER A 672 28.92 8.88 -21.86
N ALA A 673 27.98 9.77 -21.47
CA ALA A 673 28.13 11.22 -21.60
C ALA A 673 29.39 11.79 -20.89
N GLY A 674 30.00 11.03 -19.98
CA GLY A 674 31.27 11.34 -19.30
C GLY A 674 32.54 10.84 -20.00
N GLY A 675 32.43 10.26 -21.21
CA GLY A 675 33.58 9.84 -22.02
C GLY A 675 34.23 8.51 -21.60
N THR A 676 33.69 7.79 -20.63
CA THR A 676 34.16 6.44 -20.25
C THR A 676 33.44 5.39 -21.09
N ALA A 677 34.20 4.62 -21.88
CA ALA A 677 33.68 3.45 -22.57
C ALA A 677 33.33 2.37 -21.54
N THR A 678 32.06 2.01 -21.47
CA THR A 678 31.58 0.87 -20.68
C THR A 678 31.14 -0.22 -21.65
N ALA A 679 31.79 -1.37 -21.55
CA ALA A 679 31.37 -2.56 -22.26
C ALA A 679 30.25 -3.25 -21.46
N SER A 680 29.23 -3.76 -22.13
CA SER A 680 28.08 -4.43 -21.50
C SER A 680 27.53 -5.54 -22.38
N TYR A 681 26.76 -6.47 -21.80
CA TYR A 681 26.09 -7.55 -22.51
C TYR A 681 24.59 -7.27 -22.53
N ALA A 682 23.98 -7.23 -23.72
CA ALA A 682 22.53 -7.12 -23.84
C ALA A 682 21.86 -8.38 -23.27
N VAL A 683 20.93 -8.20 -22.31
CA VAL A 683 20.24 -9.31 -21.64
C VAL A 683 19.45 -10.15 -22.65
N GLU A 684 18.81 -9.50 -23.61
CA GLU A 684 18.09 -10.19 -24.69
C GLU A 684 18.99 -11.10 -25.52
N ALA A 685 20.23 -10.65 -25.80
CA ALA A 685 21.20 -11.43 -26.57
C ALA A 685 21.80 -12.61 -25.77
N ILE A 686 21.72 -12.60 -24.44
CA ILE A 686 22.11 -13.74 -23.60
C ILE A 686 21.11 -14.89 -23.78
N GLY A 687 19.81 -14.58 -23.88
CA GLY A 687 18.74 -15.54 -24.03
C GLY A 687 18.34 -16.24 -22.72
N GLU A 688 17.09 -16.69 -22.64
CA GLU A 688 16.48 -17.24 -21.42
C GLU A 688 17.23 -18.45 -20.86
N GLU A 689 17.60 -19.41 -21.70
CA GLU A 689 18.28 -20.64 -21.26
C GLU A 689 19.64 -20.33 -20.63
N ALA A 690 20.40 -19.40 -21.21
CA ALA A 690 21.67 -18.99 -20.63
C ALA A 690 21.45 -18.18 -19.35
N CYS A 691 20.44 -17.30 -19.31
CA CYS A 691 20.07 -16.57 -18.10
C CYS A 691 19.72 -17.51 -16.93
N GLU A 692 19.02 -18.62 -17.19
CA GLU A 692 18.73 -19.64 -16.18
C GLU A 692 20.00 -20.36 -15.70
N ARG A 693 20.92 -20.72 -16.62
CA ARG A 693 22.23 -21.30 -16.26
C ARG A 693 23.14 -20.34 -15.48
N LEU A 694 22.90 -19.03 -15.58
CA LEU A 694 23.62 -18.02 -14.84
C LEU A 694 23.10 -17.84 -13.40
N LYS A 695 22.01 -18.50 -12.99
CA LYS A 695 21.56 -18.40 -11.60
C LYS A 695 22.56 -19.04 -10.64
N PHE A 696 22.68 -18.48 -9.45
CA PHE A 696 23.49 -19.04 -8.38
C PHE A 696 22.89 -18.74 -6.99
N PRO A 697 23.12 -19.61 -6.00
CA PRO A 697 22.68 -19.36 -4.64
C PRO A 697 23.65 -18.42 -3.92
N ALA A 698 23.11 -17.42 -3.23
CA ALA A 698 23.83 -16.64 -2.23
C ALA A 698 23.30 -17.03 -0.84
N VAL A 699 24.13 -17.73 -0.05
CA VAL A 699 23.76 -18.21 1.28
C VAL A 699 24.36 -17.31 2.35
N VAL A 700 23.51 -16.68 3.14
CA VAL A 700 23.88 -15.81 4.25
C VAL A 700 23.65 -16.52 5.57
N ARG A 701 24.68 -16.58 6.43
CA ARG A 701 24.53 -16.93 7.84
C ARG A 701 24.12 -15.68 8.60
N VAL A 702 23.07 -15.82 9.41
CA VAL A 702 22.56 -14.76 10.30
C VAL A 702 22.63 -15.28 11.72
N GLN A 703 23.17 -14.49 12.64
CA GLN A 703 23.22 -14.83 14.06
C GLN A 703 22.62 -13.70 14.89
N ASN A 704 21.71 -14.07 15.78
CA ASN A 704 21.21 -13.20 16.83
C ASN A 704 22.17 -13.28 18.03
N HIS A 705 22.82 -12.17 18.37
CA HIS A 705 23.71 -12.02 19.54
C HIS A 705 23.00 -11.38 20.74
N GLY A 706 21.73 -10.99 20.56
CA GLY A 706 20.96 -10.29 21.57
C GLY A 706 20.19 -11.20 22.52
N PRO A 707 19.59 -10.60 23.56
CA PRO A 707 18.90 -11.34 24.61
C PRO A 707 17.46 -11.72 24.25
N MET A 708 16.93 -11.24 23.11
CA MET A 708 15.53 -11.46 22.75
C MET A 708 15.36 -12.08 21.37
N ASP A 709 14.32 -12.89 21.27
CA ASP A 709 13.81 -13.41 20.01
C ASP A 709 13.32 -12.24 19.15
N GLY A 710 13.35 -12.39 17.83
CA GLY A 710 12.89 -11.33 16.95
C GLY A 710 12.81 -11.78 15.50
N LYS A 711 11.93 -11.09 14.75
CA LYS A 711 11.98 -11.15 13.29
C LYS A 711 13.01 -10.15 12.79
N HIS A 712 13.81 -10.57 11.83
CA HIS A 712 14.91 -9.79 11.29
C HIS A 712 14.94 -9.90 9.76
N PRO A 713 14.64 -8.81 9.04
CA PRO A 713 14.82 -8.77 7.60
C PRO A 713 16.30 -8.70 7.23
N VAL A 714 16.70 -9.59 6.32
CA VAL A 714 18.03 -9.63 5.70
C VAL A 714 17.90 -9.05 4.30
N LEU A 715 18.66 -7.98 4.02
CA LEU A 715 18.59 -7.26 2.74
C LEU A 715 19.85 -7.53 1.91
N LEU A 716 19.65 -7.98 0.67
CA LEU A 716 20.70 -8.27 -0.30
C LEU A 716 20.74 -7.17 -1.37
N PHE A 717 21.88 -6.52 -1.51
CA PHE A 717 22.10 -5.42 -2.43
C PHE A 717 23.16 -5.77 -3.48
N LEU A 718 23.09 -5.11 -4.62
CA LEU A 718 24.13 -5.05 -5.64
C LEU A 718 24.71 -3.63 -5.68
N ARG A 719 26.03 -3.50 -5.88
CA ARG A 719 26.67 -2.24 -6.25
C ARG A 719 27.77 -2.43 -7.29
N TRP A 720 28.15 -1.33 -7.92
CA TRP A 720 29.24 -1.26 -8.90
C TRP A 720 30.48 -0.57 -8.31
N PRO A 721 31.70 -0.86 -8.82
CA PRO A 721 32.88 -0.05 -8.55
C PRO A 721 32.62 1.42 -8.95
N ASN A 722 33.03 2.38 -8.12
CA ASN A 722 32.95 3.83 -8.39
C ASN A 722 31.58 4.36 -8.84
N ALA A 723 30.47 3.71 -8.46
CA ALA A 723 29.10 4.07 -8.86
C ALA A 723 28.68 5.51 -8.53
N THR A 724 29.39 6.18 -7.62
CA THR A 724 29.06 7.52 -7.13
C THR A 724 29.91 8.64 -7.74
N GLY A 725 30.80 8.37 -8.72
CA GLY A 725 31.76 9.38 -9.19
C GLY A 725 32.17 9.38 -10.66
N ASP A 726 31.70 8.45 -11.49
CA ASP A 726 32.15 8.31 -12.89
C ASP A 726 31.18 8.89 -13.95
N GLY A 727 30.04 9.45 -13.52
CA GLY A 727 29.01 9.94 -14.44
C GLY A 727 28.27 8.84 -15.22
N SER A 728 28.41 7.57 -14.84
CA SER A 728 27.77 6.43 -15.52
C SER A 728 26.26 6.31 -15.30
N GLY A 729 25.69 7.11 -14.39
CA GLY A 729 24.27 7.03 -14.05
C GLY A 729 23.87 5.76 -13.30
N ARG A 730 24.83 4.98 -12.77
CA ARG A 730 24.56 3.76 -12.01
C ARG A 730 23.96 4.04 -10.63
N PRO A 731 23.11 3.15 -10.11
CA PRO A 731 22.72 3.19 -8.70
C PRO A 731 23.95 3.08 -7.79
N ALA A 732 23.98 3.81 -6.66
CA ALA A 732 24.95 3.61 -5.59
C ALA A 732 24.89 2.18 -5.05
N ARG A 733 23.67 1.68 -4.88
CA ARG A 733 23.34 0.28 -4.64
C ARG A 733 21.91 0.01 -5.09
N GLN A 734 21.56 -1.25 -5.26
CA GLN A 734 20.23 -1.70 -5.67
C GLN A 734 19.82 -2.94 -4.89
N LEU A 735 18.61 -2.95 -4.34
CA LEU A 735 18.04 -4.11 -3.68
C LEU A 735 17.74 -5.19 -4.71
N ILE A 736 18.30 -6.38 -4.51
CA ILE A 736 18.11 -7.54 -5.39
C ILE A 736 17.37 -8.67 -4.68
N GLY A 737 17.38 -8.69 -3.35
CA GLY A 737 16.76 -9.74 -2.55
C GLY A 737 16.47 -9.28 -1.13
N PHE A 738 15.46 -9.86 -0.51
CA PHE A 738 15.24 -9.75 0.92
C PHE A 738 14.45 -10.95 1.44
N ARG A 739 14.70 -11.31 2.70
CA ARG A 739 14.05 -12.40 3.42
C ARG A 739 14.00 -12.05 4.91
N THR A 740 12.85 -12.24 5.53
CA THR A 740 12.68 -12.08 6.98
C THR A 740 12.77 -13.44 7.66
N LEU A 741 13.60 -13.51 8.70
CA LEU A 741 13.77 -14.70 9.54
C LEU A 741 13.27 -14.41 10.95
N HIS A 742 12.65 -15.38 11.60
CA HIS A 742 12.49 -15.35 13.06
C HIS A 742 13.67 -16.08 13.71
N LEU A 743 14.40 -15.40 14.58
CA LEU A 743 15.57 -15.93 15.28
C LEU A 743 15.38 -15.81 16.78
N ARG A 744 15.52 -16.93 17.50
CA ARG A 744 15.61 -16.94 18.95
C ARG A 744 16.90 -16.25 19.42
N ALA A 745 16.91 -15.81 20.68
CA ALA A 745 18.12 -15.33 21.34
C ALA A 745 19.27 -16.33 21.17
N ALA A 746 20.47 -15.82 20.87
CA ALA A 746 21.67 -16.62 20.56
C ALA A 746 21.59 -17.56 19.35
N GLN A 747 20.46 -17.61 18.61
CA GLN A 747 20.29 -18.52 17.49
C GLN A 747 21.10 -18.09 16.26
N THR A 748 21.63 -19.07 15.53
CA THR A 748 22.16 -18.90 14.18
C THR A 748 21.27 -19.62 13.17
N ALA A 749 21.00 -18.99 12.04
CA ALA A 749 20.33 -19.61 10.90
C ALA A 749 21.07 -19.30 9.59
N ARG A 750 20.61 -19.92 8.50
CA ARG A 750 21.04 -19.62 7.13
C ARG A 750 19.83 -19.24 6.31
N VAL A 751 20.02 -18.27 5.43
CA VAL A 751 19.04 -17.90 4.42
C VAL A 751 19.68 -17.95 3.04
N GLU A 752 18.95 -18.48 2.09
CA GLU A 752 19.39 -18.63 0.71
C GLU A 752 18.60 -17.70 -0.21
N PHE A 753 19.33 -17.01 -1.07
CA PHE A 753 18.80 -16.20 -2.15
C PHE A 753 19.19 -16.82 -3.48
N GLU A 754 18.22 -17.10 -4.35
CA GLU A 754 18.51 -17.35 -5.76
C GLU A 754 18.81 -16.01 -6.43
N VAL A 755 20.03 -15.86 -6.93
CA VAL A 755 20.48 -14.66 -7.63
C VAL A 755 20.48 -14.94 -9.12
N SER A 756 19.66 -14.21 -9.88
CA SER A 756 19.64 -14.24 -11.35
C SER A 756 20.38 -13.04 -11.92
N PRO A 757 21.55 -13.20 -12.54
CA PRO A 757 22.29 -12.09 -13.17
C PRO A 757 21.46 -11.28 -14.18
N CYS A 758 20.73 -11.94 -15.07
CA CYS A 758 19.91 -11.25 -16.07
C CYS A 758 18.80 -10.37 -15.46
N LYS A 759 18.31 -10.72 -14.26
CA LYS A 759 17.29 -9.94 -13.53
C LYS A 759 17.91 -8.92 -12.56
N HIS A 760 18.93 -9.33 -11.81
CA HIS A 760 19.43 -8.61 -10.65
C HIS A 760 20.66 -7.74 -10.96
N PHE A 761 21.48 -8.13 -11.94
CA PHE A 761 22.69 -7.39 -12.35
C PHE A 761 22.47 -6.49 -13.54
N SER A 762 21.31 -6.63 -14.19
CA SER A 762 20.98 -5.78 -15.31
C SER A 762 20.57 -4.38 -14.86
N ARG A 763 20.93 -3.40 -15.68
CA ARG A 763 20.45 -2.02 -15.60
C ARG A 763 19.83 -1.62 -16.93
N ALA A 764 18.97 -0.61 -16.91
CA ALA A 764 18.50 0.01 -18.16
C ALA A 764 19.57 0.95 -18.73
N THR A 765 19.72 0.98 -20.05
CA THR A 765 20.43 2.02 -20.81
C THR A 765 19.49 3.19 -21.14
N GLU A 766 20.02 4.25 -21.75
CA GLU A 766 19.26 5.48 -22.07
C GLU A 766 18.00 5.23 -22.91
N ASP A 767 18.05 4.24 -23.81
CA ASP A 767 16.94 3.79 -24.65
C ASP A 767 15.98 2.80 -23.96
N GLY A 768 16.25 2.44 -22.71
CA GLY A 768 15.47 1.49 -21.91
C GLY A 768 15.90 0.03 -22.07
N SER A 769 16.82 -0.33 -22.96
CA SER A 769 17.25 -1.72 -23.09
C SER A 769 18.00 -2.22 -21.84
N LYS A 770 17.86 -3.51 -21.51
CA LYS A 770 18.51 -4.11 -20.33
C LYS A 770 19.87 -4.67 -20.68
N VAL A 771 20.89 -4.25 -19.94
CA VAL A 771 22.28 -4.71 -20.11
C VAL A 771 22.90 -5.11 -18.78
N ILE A 772 23.83 -6.07 -18.81
CA ILE A 772 24.73 -6.39 -17.70
C ILE A 772 26.08 -5.76 -18.01
N ASP A 773 26.61 -4.91 -17.12
CA ASP A 773 27.93 -4.30 -17.34
C ASP A 773 29.04 -5.36 -17.35
N GLN A 774 30.08 -5.15 -18.16
CA GLN A 774 31.30 -5.93 -18.08
C GLN A 774 32.10 -5.50 -16.84
N GLY A 775 32.76 -6.46 -16.20
CA GLY A 775 33.63 -6.23 -15.05
C GLY A 775 33.01 -6.58 -13.70
N SER A 776 33.58 -6.00 -12.66
CA SER A 776 33.28 -6.33 -11.27
C SER A 776 31.96 -5.73 -10.79
N HIS A 777 31.23 -6.51 -10.01
CA HIS A 777 30.02 -6.16 -9.30
C HIS A 777 30.11 -6.71 -7.88
N PHE A 778 29.50 -6.06 -6.90
CA PHE A 778 29.58 -6.51 -5.51
C PHE A 778 28.19 -6.81 -4.97
N VAL A 779 27.99 -8.06 -4.57
CA VAL A 779 26.80 -8.49 -3.85
C VAL A 779 27.06 -8.31 -2.37
N MET A 780 26.22 -7.51 -1.72
CA MET A 780 26.36 -7.09 -0.33
C MET A 780 25.17 -7.57 0.50
N VAL A 781 25.40 -7.96 1.75
CA VAL A 781 24.33 -8.21 2.72
C VAL A 781 24.40 -7.19 3.84
N ASP A 782 23.30 -6.45 4.04
CA ASP A 782 23.12 -5.47 5.12
C ASP A 782 24.26 -4.44 5.32
N GLY A 783 25.11 -4.26 4.30
CA GLY A 783 26.30 -3.40 4.36
C GLY A 783 27.45 -3.93 5.24
N GLU A 784 27.39 -5.19 5.70
CA GLU A 784 28.37 -5.78 6.63
C GLU A 784 29.40 -6.71 5.94
N ASP A 785 28.96 -7.51 4.97
CA ASP A 785 29.81 -8.43 4.21
C ASP A 785 29.40 -8.37 2.73
N GLU A 786 30.38 -8.63 1.85
CA GLU A 786 30.20 -8.60 0.41
C GLU A 786 31.14 -9.56 -0.32
N PHE A 787 30.79 -9.91 -1.54
CA PHE A 787 31.68 -10.61 -2.44
C PHE A 787 31.59 -10.05 -3.86
N GLU A 788 32.70 -10.18 -4.58
CA GLU A 788 32.80 -9.75 -5.96
C GLU A 788 32.29 -10.83 -6.92
N MET A 789 31.49 -10.40 -7.89
CA MET A 789 31.11 -11.15 -9.07
C MET A 789 31.59 -10.40 -10.30
N SER A 790 32.45 -11.05 -11.09
CA SER A 790 33.01 -10.44 -12.30
C SER A 790 32.45 -11.07 -13.56
N PHE A 791 32.01 -10.21 -14.48
CA PHE A 791 31.59 -10.56 -15.85
C PHE A 791 32.70 -10.11 -16.81
N MET A 792 33.80 -10.85 -16.86
CA MET A 792 34.90 -10.63 -17.81
C MET A 792 35.12 -11.92 -18.61
N VAL A 793 35.61 -11.79 -19.84
CA VAL A 793 36.02 -12.92 -20.69
C VAL A 793 37.42 -13.38 -20.30
#